data_AF-A0A0R1KKB8-F1
#
_entry.id   AF-A0A0R1KKB8-F1
#
_cell.length_a   1.000
_cell.length_b   1.000
_cell.length_c   1.000
_cell.angle_alpha   90.00
_cell.angle_beta   90.00
_cell.angle_gamma   90.00
#
_symmetry.space_group_name_H-M   'P 1'
#
loop_
_entity.id
_entity.type
_entity.pdbx_description
1 polymer ?
#
loop_
_entity_poly.entity_id
_entity_poly.type
_entity_poly.pdbx_seq_one_letter_code
_entity_poly.pdbx_strand_id
1 'polypeptide(L)'
;MSNATISDIAKKAQVSIGTVSNVLNKRGNVRIETIRKVEETAKQLNYVRNTNALSIRQKDSTIVALVIPRLNEQTSALYSNIYHELILKNLTLKLYETNSNAQEERECYRQINQQNCRGIFVINPIASTKDLKSWLDDSSNLVVLTPRSKTLKIDLSQITKKIDDKKSVVVRDEMSFGFYKYFKNLKTISNNMRTIYQELESGNNEFIIVFSDKLANRIETMLETSHNNTTKIILLTSKNIVSFQRNQTKTIFHYSANKIALEFVDSLEQKESNALNIYQVDYTLFTTPEQKSELNLLMLETPFSKILGGLLADFTNKYQVKINLFTEKFDKIREILSSNNLKKYDLIRLDISDFNWYGKQIFQPLDQFTELDPIISKMNNWNKYIYIDKIPYSIPLDPSVQMMLFQKDIFNNAILQKQFAEKFSKELLPPSTYQELIDFAEFLDGLDLPEKENYYPISLIESTSTLIASEFLPYYYSLGGKIEYDAGIFSFSSEIFIKTYNMYQSLRTRSKIESKSWWDSETDAFNNRQTALVVGFTNHLNNIDKENYGIAPIPGNTPALGGGVFGINKSSSHKSTAILFLQWLYQYQIQHEIALMGGDVPATDLFFEREIYEQFPFLSSSIDLYNTGIRKTKVSSDKPINTLLFEKLLGEQIHNGITSNLDATSVLININNSLIQHSSNLIRTE
;
A
#
# COMPACT_ATOMS: atom_id res chain seq x y z
N MET A 1 -17.50 -20.72 35.49
CA MET A 1 -18.78 -20.51 34.78
C MET A 1 -18.69 -21.27 33.47
N SER A 2 -19.69 -22.09 33.13
CA SER A 2 -19.66 -22.88 31.90
C SER A 2 -19.87 -21.97 30.68
N ASN A 3 -19.01 -22.09 29.67
CA ASN A 3 -19.23 -21.43 28.38
C ASN A 3 -20.58 -21.87 27.82
N ALA A 4 -21.43 -20.90 27.43
CA ALA A 4 -22.70 -21.19 26.79
C ALA A 4 -22.49 -22.06 25.54
N THR A 5 -23.40 -22.99 25.28
CA THR A 5 -23.34 -23.89 24.12
C THR A 5 -24.39 -23.55 23.07
N ILE A 6 -24.25 -24.09 21.85
CA ILE A 6 -25.29 -23.98 20.80
C ILE A 6 -26.64 -24.53 21.30
N SER A 7 -26.62 -25.55 22.16
CA SER A 7 -27.82 -26.11 22.77
C SER A 7 -28.49 -25.13 23.73
N ASP A 8 -27.72 -24.32 24.47
CA ASP A 8 -28.25 -23.31 25.38
C ASP A 8 -28.88 -22.15 24.61
N ILE A 9 -28.25 -21.74 23.50
CA ILE A 9 -28.83 -20.77 22.58
C ILE A 9 -30.13 -21.32 21.98
N ALA A 10 -30.14 -22.58 21.53
CA ALA A 10 -31.34 -23.20 20.94
C ALA A 10 -32.51 -23.26 21.92
N LYS A 11 -32.25 -23.63 23.18
CA LYS A 11 -33.26 -23.64 24.25
C LYS A 11 -33.79 -22.24 24.54
N LYS A 12 -32.90 -21.25 24.71
CA LYS A 12 -33.29 -19.89 25.09
C LYS A 12 -33.95 -19.12 23.94
N ALA A 13 -33.50 -19.33 22.69
CA ALA A 13 -34.12 -18.79 21.49
C ALA A 13 -35.36 -19.60 21.03
N GLN A 14 -35.67 -20.73 21.67
CA GLN A 14 -36.78 -21.64 21.31
C GLN A 14 -36.79 -22.04 19.83
N VAL A 15 -35.63 -22.41 19.29
CA VAL A 15 -35.49 -22.92 17.91
C VAL A 15 -34.66 -24.19 17.90
N SER A 16 -34.67 -24.91 16.78
CA SER A 16 -33.88 -26.15 16.69
C SER A 16 -32.37 -25.85 16.74
N ILE A 17 -31.58 -26.80 17.27
CA ILE A 17 -30.10 -26.72 17.22
C ILE A 17 -29.62 -26.55 15.77
N GLY A 18 -30.29 -27.21 14.80
CA GLY A 18 -30.01 -27.05 13.38
C GLY A 18 -30.27 -25.63 12.88
N THR A 19 -31.31 -24.96 13.39
CA THR A 19 -31.63 -23.57 13.09
C THR A 19 -30.57 -22.63 13.68
N VAL A 20 -30.17 -22.81 14.95
CA VAL A 20 -29.07 -22.02 15.54
C VAL A 20 -27.78 -22.22 14.76
N SER A 21 -27.46 -23.47 14.41
CA SER A 21 -26.29 -23.80 13.58
C SER A 21 -26.37 -23.09 12.23
N ASN A 22 -27.51 -23.15 11.55
CA ASN A 22 -27.71 -22.47 10.27
C ASN A 22 -27.53 -20.95 10.37
N VAL A 23 -28.07 -20.32 11.42
CA VAL A 23 -27.88 -18.88 11.68
C VAL A 23 -26.41 -18.57 11.93
N LEU A 24 -25.77 -19.24 12.89
CA LEU A 24 -24.36 -18.99 13.25
C LEU A 24 -23.38 -19.30 12.11
N ASN A 25 -23.73 -20.26 11.23
CA ASN A 25 -22.91 -20.65 10.09
C ASN A 25 -23.26 -19.90 8.80
N LYS A 26 -24.23 -18.97 8.82
CA LYS A 26 -24.76 -18.29 7.63
C LYS A 26 -25.20 -19.25 6.52
N ARG A 27 -25.89 -20.34 6.88
CA ARG A 27 -26.36 -21.39 5.93
C ARG A 27 -27.87 -21.51 5.89
N GLY A 28 -28.39 -21.76 4.69
CA GLY A 28 -29.81 -22.02 4.47
C GLY A 28 -30.69 -20.78 4.60
N ASN A 29 -31.99 -20.96 4.31
CA ASN A 29 -32.94 -19.85 4.24
C ASN A 29 -33.70 -19.73 5.58
N VAL A 30 -33.12 -19.02 6.55
CA VAL A 30 -33.69 -18.82 7.91
C VAL A 30 -34.45 -17.49 7.98
N ARG A 31 -35.62 -17.45 8.61
CA ARG A 31 -36.42 -16.22 8.77
C ARG A 31 -35.66 -15.16 9.59
N ILE A 32 -35.81 -13.88 9.25
CA ILE A 32 -35.11 -12.75 9.91
C ILE A 32 -35.41 -12.73 11.42
N GLU A 33 -36.67 -12.92 11.81
CA GLU A 33 -37.10 -13.02 13.22
C GLU A 33 -36.31 -14.08 13.98
N THR A 34 -36.02 -15.20 13.33
CA THR A 34 -35.25 -16.30 13.91
C THR A 34 -33.77 -15.97 13.98
N ILE A 35 -33.19 -15.30 12.97
CA ILE A 35 -31.81 -14.83 13.00
C ILE A 35 -31.61 -13.86 14.18
N ARG A 36 -32.45 -12.82 14.29
CA ARG A 36 -32.42 -11.83 15.38
C ARG A 36 -32.49 -12.51 16.75
N LYS A 37 -33.50 -13.38 16.95
CA LYS A 37 -33.70 -14.08 18.22
C LYS A 37 -32.48 -14.93 18.60
N VAL A 38 -31.84 -15.58 17.63
CA VAL A 38 -30.64 -16.39 17.87
C VAL A 38 -29.42 -15.52 18.17
N GLU A 39 -29.17 -14.45 17.40
CA GLU A 39 -28.03 -13.54 17.61
C GLU A 39 -28.12 -12.77 18.93
N GLU A 40 -29.30 -12.25 19.28
CA GLU A 40 -29.54 -11.61 20.59
C GLU A 40 -29.33 -12.59 21.74
N THR A 41 -29.85 -13.82 21.60
CA THR A 41 -29.68 -14.87 22.61
C THR A 41 -28.20 -15.24 22.77
N ALA A 42 -27.46 -15.35 21.66
CA ALA A 42 -26.02 -15.62 21.68
C ALA A 42 -25.24 -14.49 22.38
N LYS A 43 -25.59 -13.22 22.09
CA LYS A 43 -24.99 -12.03 22.73
C LYS A 43 -25.28 -12.00 24.24
N GLN A 44 -26.53 -12.23 24.64
CA GLN A 44 -26.93 -12.29 26.06
C GLN A 44 -26.23 -13.40 26.84
N LEU A 45 -25.88 -14.50 26.17
CA LEU A 45 -25.21 -15.64 26.78
C LEU A 45 -23.67 -15.54 26.71
N ASN A 46 -23.13 -14.45 26.19
CA ASN A 46 -21.69 -14.31 25.89
C ASN A 46 -21.14 -15.53 25.13
N TYR A 47 -21.93 -16.04 24.19
CA TYR A 47 -21.57 -17.23 23.44
C TYR A 47 -20.38 -16.94 22.53
N VAL A 48 -19.29 -17.67 22.75
CA VAL A 48 -18.13 -17.70 21.86
C VAL A 48 -18.16 -19.00 21.08
N ARG A 49 -18.25 -18.89 19.75
CA ARG A 49 -18.36 -20.04 18.86
C ARG A 49 -17.09 -20.88 18.91
N ASN A 50 -17.26 -22.17 19.19
CA ASN A 50 -16.18 -23.15 19.08
C ASN A 50 -16.05 -23.58 17.61
N THR A 51 -15.08 -23.01 16.90
CA THR A 51 -14.85 -23.22 15.45
C THR A 51 -14.30 -24.62 15.13
N ASN A 52 -13.79 -25.35 16.11
CA ASN A 52 -13.17 -26.68 15.91
C ASN A 52 -14.18 -27.78 15.51
N ALA A 53 -15.48 -27.60 15.75
CA ALA A 53 -16.50 -28.63 15.49
C ALA A 53 -17.15 -28.57 14.09
N LEU A 54 -16.89 -27.50 13.33
CA LEU A 54 -17.46 -27.27 11.99
C LEU A 54 -16.66 -27.92 10.86
N SER A 55 -15.38 -28.16 11.10
CA SER A 55 -14.40 -28.71 10.15
C SER A 55 -14.68 -30.17 9.76
N ILE A 56 -15.58 -30.85 10.48
CA ILE A 56 -15.85 -32.29 10.31
C ILE A 56 -16.91 -32.56 9.22
N ARG A 57 -17.74 -31.56 8.84
CA ARG A 57 -18.87 -31.75 7.91
C ARG A 57 -18.73 -31.09 6.54
N GLN A 58 -17.67 -30.31 6.30
CA GLN A 58 -17.35 -29.78 4.97
C GLN A 58 -15.95 -30.21 4.58
N LYS A 59 -15.75 -30.55 3.31
CA LYS A 59 -14.48 -30.99 2.73
C LYS A 59 -13.37 -29.92 2.71
N ASP A 60 -13.51 -28.83 3.46
CA ASP A 60 -12.59 -27.70 3.48
C ASP A 60 -11.89 -27.64 4.83
N SER A 61 -10.70 -28.22 4.91
CA SER A 61 -9.82 -28.05 6.07
C SER A 61 -9.54 -26.58 6.32
N THR A 62 -9.44 -26.19 7.59
CA THR A 62 -9.01 -24.84 8.00
C THR A 62 -7.53 -24.80 8.32
N ILE A 63 -6.83 -25.94 8.23
CA ILE A 63 -5.44 -26.08 8.66
C ILE A 63 -4.53 -25.80 7.47
N VAL A 64 -3.56 -24.90 7.66
CA VAL A 64 -2.44 -24.67 6.76
C VAL A 64 -1.18 -25.17 7.45
N ALA A 65 -0.43 -26.04 6.78
CA ALA A 65 0.85 -26.54 7.29
C ALA A 65 1.98 -25.58 6.90
N LEU A 66 2.85 -25.26 7.84
CA LEU A 66 4.13 -24.59 7.58
C LEU A 66 5.26 -25.53 8.01
N VAL A 67 6.02 -25.99 7.02
CA VAL A 67 7.18 -26.87 7.20
C VAL A 67 8.44 -26.01 7.12
N ILE A 68 9.22 -25.99 8.20
CA ILE A 68 10.49 -25.25 8.27
C ILE A 68 11.62 -26.16 8.75
N PRO A 69 12.90 -25.80 8.50
CA PRO A 69 14.02 -26.54 9.07
C PRO A 69 14.03 -26.40 10.59
N ARG A 70 13.97 -25.17 11.10
CA ARG A 70 13.92 -24.90 12.54
C ARG A 70 13.35 -23.52 12.84
N LEU A 71 12.64 -23.39 13.96
CA LEU A 71 12.22 -22.11 14.49
C LEU A 71 13.41 -21.37 15.11
N ASN A 72 13.76 -20.22 14.55
CA ASN A 72 14.85 -19.36 14.97
C ASN A 72 14.52 -17.89 14.70
N GLU A 73 15.46 -16.97 14.96
CA GLU A 73 15.24 -15.52 14.82
C GLU A 73 14.67 -15.11 13.43
N GLN A 74 15.17 -15.70 12.34
CA GLN A 74 14.74 -15.36 10.98
C GLN A 74 13.38 -15.99 10.62
N THR A 75 13.20 -17.27 10.94
CA THR A 75 11.96 -18.01 10.61
C THR A 75 10.80 -17.64 11.53
N SER A 76 11.07 -17.14 12.75
CA SER A 76 10.06 -16.69 13.71
C SER A 76 9.27 -15.48 13.21
N ALA A 77 9.94 -14.49 12.59
CA ALA A 77 9.28 -13.33 12.02
C ALA A 77 8.26 -13.76 10.95
N LEU A 78 8.68 -14.63 10.03
CA LEU A 78 7.80 -15.17 8.99
C LEU A 78 6.66 -16.02 9.58
N TYR A 79 6.94 -16.90 10.53
CA TYR A 79 5.91 -17.69 11.22
C TYR A 79 4.84 -16.78 11.83
N SER A 80 5.25 -15.74 12.56
CA SER A 80 4.34 -14.79 13.18
C SER A 80 3.50 -14.07 12.13
N ASN A 81 4.11 -13.58 11.05
CA ASN A 81 3.40 -12.88 9.98
C ASN A 81 2.35 -13.80 9.31
N ILE A 82 2.73 -15.03 8.93
CA ILE A 82 1.79 -16.00 8.34
C ILE A 82 0.66 -16.29 9.32
N TYR A 83 0.97 -16.49 10.61
CA TYR A 83 -0.01 -16.75 11.64
C TYR A 83 -1.05 -15.62 11.74
N HIS A 84 -0.62 -14.35 11.78
CA HIS A 84 -1.52 -13.21 11.84
C HIS A 84 -2.43 -13.13 10.60
N GLU A 85 -1.86 -13.26 9.40
CA GLU A 85 -2.62 -13.20 8.15
C GLU A 85 -3.65 -14.34 8.00
N LEU A 86 -3.28 -15.55 8.44
CA LEU A 86 -4.21 -16.69 8.40
C LEU A 86 -5.35 -16.56 9.40
N ILE A 87 -5.11 -16.01 10.59
CA ILE A 87 -6.19 -15.77 11.58
C ILE A 87 -7.24 -14.84 11.02
N LEU A 88 -6.84 -13.78 10.31
CA LEU A 88 -7.78 -12.85 9.66
C LEU A 88 -8.69 -13.56 8.65
N LYS A 89 -8.23 -14.68 8.08
CA LYS A 89 -8.99 -15.55 7.15
C LYS A 89 -9.67 -16.74 7.83
N ASN A 90 -9.71 -16.79 9.17
CA ASN A 90 -10.23 -17.91 9.96
C ASN A 90 -9.51 -19.26 9.66
N LEU A 91 -8.24 -19.20 9.29
CA LEU A 91 -7.38 -20.36 9.06
C LEU A 91 -6.44 -20.56 10.25
N THR A 92 -6.04 -21.81 10.49
CA THR A 92 -5.14 -22.22 11.56
C THR A 92 -3.79 -22.62 10.98
N LEU A 93 -2.72 -22.01 11.45
CA LEU A 93 -1.36 -22.41 11.10
C LEU A 93 -0.88 -23.56 11.97
N LYS A 94 -0.36 -24.62 11.36
CA LYS A 94 0.33 -25.71 12.07
C LYS A 94 1.79 -25.77 11.64
N LEU A 95 2.68 -25.63 12.63
CA LEU A 95 4.12 -25.65 12.42
C LEU A 95 4.68 -27.08 12.46
N TYR A 96 5.58 -27.39 11.52
CA TYR A 96 6.37 -28.60 11.46
C TYR A 96 7.85 -28.24 11.35
N GLU A 97 8.66 -28.66 12.32
CA GLU A 97 10.11 -28.51 12.29
C GLU A 97 10.75 -29.83 11.84
N THR A 98 11.64 -29.76 10.86
CA THR A 98 12.30 -30.94 10.28
C THR A 98 13.74 -31.13 10.79
N ASN A 99 14.27 -30.15 11.53
CA ASN A 99 15.64 -30.07 12.03
C ASN A 99 16.72 -30.34 10.98
N SER A 100 16.42 -30.05 9.70
CA SER A 100 17.28 -30.43 8.58
C SER A 100 17.63 -31.93 8.57
N ASN A 101 16.69 -32.78 8.99
CA ASN A 101 16.78 -34.23 9.00
C ASN A 101 15.81 -34.84 7.98
N ALA A 102 16.35 -35.63 7.04
CA ALA A 102 15.56 -36.21 5.94
C ALA A 102 14.50 -37.23 6.40
N GLN A 103 14.70 -37.89 7.54
CA GLN A 103 13.71 -38.82 8.11
C GLN A 103 12.58 -38.05 8.79
N GLU A 104 12.90 -37.02 9.57
CA GLU A 104 11.90 -36.13 10.18
C GLU A 104 11.07 -35.43 9.11
N GLU A 105 11.71 -34.92 8.05
CA GLU A 105 11.03 -34.30 6.91
C GLU A 105 9.99 -35.25 6.28
N ARG A 106 10.34 -36.53 6.06
CA ARG A 106 9.39 -37.54 5.53
C ARG A 106 8.22 -37.79 6.47
N GLU A 107 8.47 -37.89 7.77
CA GLU A 107 7.39 -38.09 8.76
C GLU A 107 6.46 -36.88 8.83
N CYS A 108 6.98 -35.65 8.70
CA CYS A 108 6.15 -34.44 8.62
C CYS A 108 5.13 -34.53 7.49
N TYR A 109 5.54 -34.92 6.27
CA TYR A 109 4.61 -35.04 5.14
C TYR A 109 3.60 -36.17 5.34
N ARG A 110 3.98 -37.29 5.97
CA ARG A 110 3.04 -38.35 6.36
C ARG A 110 1.96 -37.83 7.31
N GLN A 111 2.33 -36.98 8.26
CA GLN A 111 1.38 -36.34 9.19
C GLN A 111 0.49 -35.29 8.52
N ILE A 112 1.02 -34.57 7.52
CA ILE A 112 0.27 -33.58 6.73
C ILE A 112 -0.84 -34.27 5.91
N ASN A 113 -0.54 -35.38 5.25
CA ASN A 113 -1.54 -36.16 4.50
C ASN A 113 -2.71 -36.62 5.39
N GLN A 114 -2.42 -37.01 6.64
CA GLN A 114 -3.46 -37.43 7.59
C GLN A 114 -4.39 -36.30 8.04
N GLN A 115 -3.98 -35.04 7.88
CA GLN A 115 -4.70 -33.87 8.38
C GLN A 115 -5.45 -33.11 7.30
N ASN A 116 -5.37 -33.56 6.04
CA ASN A 116 -6.03 -32.93 4.88
C ASN A 116 -5.81 -31.41 4.86
N CYS A 117 -4.57 -30.93 5.02
CA CYS A 117 -4.29 -29.49 5.09
C CYS A 117 -4.79 -28.77 3.83
N ARG A 118 -5.39 -27.59 4.00
CA ARG A 118 -5.85 -26.72 2.90
C ARG A 118 -4.70 -26.17 2.08
N GLY A 119 -3.55 -25.97 2.70
CA GLY A 119 -2.35 -25.43 2.07
C GLY A 119 -1.11 -25.90 2.80
N ILE A 120 0.01 -25.96 2.07
CA ILE A 120 1.28 -26.45 2.60
C ILE A 120 2.37 -25.47 2.16
N PHE A 121 2.89 -24.73 3.11
CA PHE A 121 4.04 -23.85 2.94
C PHE A 121 5.30 -24.58 3.37
N VAL A 122 6.32 -24.60 2.52
CA VAL A 122 7.57 -25.32 2.78
C VAL A 122 8.75 -24.38 2.59
N ILE A 123 9.60 -24.27 3.61
CA ILE A 123 10.80 -23.45 3.59
C ILE A 123 12.04 -24.35 3.58
N ASN A 124 12.94 -24.10 2.62
CA ASN A 124 14.25 -24.75 2.54
C ASN A 124 14.23 -26.30 2.72
N PRO A 125 13.38 -27.04 1.99
CA PRO A 125 13.34 -28.50 2.09
C PRO A 125 14.67 -29.16 1.69
N ILE A 126 14.92 -30.36 2.22
CA ILE A 126 16.02 -31.23 1.78
C ILE A 126 15.60 -31.94 0.49
N ALA A 127 14.38 -32.47 0.49
CA ALA A 127 13.77 -33.12 -0.66
C ALA A 127 13.57 -32.15 -1.84
N SER A 128 13.62 -32.69 -3.07
CA SER A 128 13.31 -31.88 -4.25
C SER A 128 11.80 -31.59 -4.33
N THR A 129 11.41 -30.51 -5.00
CA THR A 129 9.98 -30.21 -5.22
C THR A 129 9.24 -31.37 -5.90
N LYS A 130 9.93 -32.17 -6.73
CA LYS A 130 9.36 -33.37 -7.35
C LYS A 130 9.05 -34.45 -6.31
N ASP A 131 9.98 -34.67 -5.37
CA ASP A 131 9.80 -35.65 -4.29
C ASP A 131 8.66 -35.23 -3.37
N LEU A 132 8.60 -33.95 -2.98
CA LEU A 132 7.51 -33.41 -2.17
C LEU A 132 6.13 -33.65 -2.79
N LYS A 133 6.00 -33.37 -4.09
CA LYS A 133 4.76 -33.64 -4.84
C LYS A 133 4.41 -35.13 -4.92
N SER A 134 5.40 -36.02 -4.85
CA SER A 134 5.16 -37.46 -4.84
C SER A 134 4.78 -38.01 -3.45
N TRP A 135 5.09 -37.29 -2.38
CA TRP A 135 4.78 -37.69 -1.01
C TRP A 135 3.45 -37.13 -0.51
N LEU A 136 2.93 -36.09 -1.14
CA LEU A 136 1.68 -35.44 -0.78
C LEU A 136 0.50 -36.01 -1.58
N ASP A 137 -0.58 -36.32 -0.88
CA ASP A 137 -1.81 -36.83 -1.51
C ASP A 137 -2.50 -35.73 -2.35
N ASP A 138 -2.44 -34.48 -1.88
CA ASP A 138 -2.82 -33.28 -2.62
C ASP A 138 -1.66 -32.27 -2.59
N SER A 139 -1.25 -31.81 -3.77
CA SER A 139 -0.17 -30.84 -3.95
C SER A 139 -0.63 -29.57 -4.67
N SER A 140 -1.94 -29.35 -4.84
CA SER A 140 -2.48 -28.20 -5.55
C SER A 140 -2.11 -26.87 -4.90
N ASN A 141 -2.05 -26.84 -3.56
CA ASN A 141 -1.75 -25.66 -2.75
C ASN A 141 -0.39 -25.80 -2.04
N LEU A 142 0.56 -26.52 -2.67
CA LEU A 142 1.95 -26.62 -2.21
C LEU A 142 2.76 -25.42 -2.68
N VAL A 143 3.27 -24.65 -1.73
CA VAL A 143 4.08 -23.45 -1.99
C VAL A 143 5.45 -23.65 -1.35
N VAL A 144 6.48 -23.63 -2.19
CA VAL A 144 7.84 -23.96 -1.75
C VAL A 144 8.75 -22.75 -1.93
N LEU A 145 9.42 -22.32 -0.87
CA LEU A 145 10.46 -21.30 -0.92
C LEU A 145 11.84 -21.96 -1.05
N THR A 146 12.36 -21.95 -2.27
CA THR A 146 13.70 -22.45 -2.63
C THR A 146 14.30 -21.62 -3.77
N PRO A 147 15.63 -21.64 -3.97
CA PRO A 147 16.29 -20.99 -5.11
C PRO A 147 15.83 -21.42 -6.49
N ARG A 148 15.17 -22.57 -6.63
CA ARG A 148 14.62 -23.07 -7.90
C ARG A 148 13.09 -23.05 -7.91
N SER A 149 12.48 -22.34 -6.97
CA SER A 149 11.03 -22.26 -6.88
C SER A 149 10.47 -21.58 -8.13
N LYS A 150 9.44 -22.20 -8.70
CA LYS A 150 8.59 -21.56 -9.71
C LYS A 150 7.50 -20.69 -9.08
N THR A 151 7.21 -20.89 -7.79
CA THR A 151 6.09 -20.26 -7.07
C THR A 151 6.48 -18.98 -6.36
N LEU A 152 7.67 -18.86 -5.78
CA LEU A 152 8.11 -17.65 -5.08
C LEU A 152 9.60 -17.41 -5.38
N LYS A 153 9.94 -16.30 -6.03
CA LYS A 153 11.33 -15.98 -6.41
C LYS A 153 11.85 -14.81 -5.59
N ILE A 154 13.08 -14.92 -5.10
CA ILE A 154 13.78 -13.82 -4.43
C ILE A 154 14.88 -13.31 -5.36
N ASP A 155 14.85 -12.02 -5.67
CA ASP A 155 15.87 -11.39 -6.48
C ASP A 155 17.09 -11.03 -5.63
N LEU A 156 18.20 -11.76 -5.83
CA LEU A 156 19.49 -11.48 -5.19
C LEU A 156 20.46 -10.73 -6.12
N SER A 157 19.96 -10.15 -7.22
CA SER A 157 20.77 -9.49 -8.24
C SER A 157 21.69 -8.42 -7.65
N GLN A 158 21.21 -7.61 -6.71
CA GLN A 158 22.00 -6.56 -6.06
C GLN A 158 23.22 -7.12 -5.30
N ILE A 159 23.06 -8.26 -4.61
CA ILE A 159 24.19 -8.92 -3.93
C ILE A 159 25.15 -9.49 -4.96
N THR A 160 24.64 -10.23 -5.96
CA THR A 160 25.48 -10.88 -6.98
C THR A 160 26.31 -9.89 -7.78
N LYS A 161 25.73 -8.74 -8.18
CA LYS A 161 26.47 -7.65 -8.86
C LYS A 161 27.56 -7.04 -7.97
N LYS A 162 27.33 -6.96 -6.65
CA LYS A 162 28.30 -6.34 -5.72
C LYS A 162 29.57 -7.18 -5.54
N ILE A 163 29.42 -8.50 -5.62
CA ILE A 163 30.50 -9.48 -5.43
C ILE A 163 31.08 -10.02 -6.74
N ASP A 164 30.59 -9.54 -7.88
CA ASP A 164 31.04 -9.98 -9.19
C ASP A 164 32.55 -9.75 -9.33
N ASP A 165 33.26 -10.75 -9.85
CA ASP A 165 34.73 -10.83 -9.93
C ASP A 165 35.53 -10.69 -8.61
N LYS A 166 34.86 -10.73 -7.44
CA LYS A 166 35.51 -10.56 -6.13
C LYS A 166 35.57 -11.85 -5.36
N LYS A 167 36.69 -12.10 -4.68
CA LYS A 167 36.87 -13.32 -3.88
C LYS A 167 35.91 -13.31 -2.70
N SER A 168 34.95 -14.23 -2.72
CA SER A 168 33.83 -14.23 -1.78
C SER A 168 33.55 -15.62 -1.24
N VAL A 169 33.21 -15.70 0.04
CA VAL A 169 32.83 -16.94 0.73
C VAL A 169 31.43 -16.80 1.33
N VAL A 170 30.66 -17.89 1.30
CA VAL A 170 29.30 -17.93 1.83
C VAL A 170 29.24 -18.88 3.01
N VAL A 171 28.69 -18.42 4.14
CA VAL A 171 28.43 -19.28 5.29
C VAL A 171 27.10 -20.00 5.09
N ARG A 172 27.09 -21.33 5.23
CA ARG A 172 25.87 -22.15 5.09
C ARG A 172 24.80 -21.72 6.09
N ASP A 173 23.59 -21.54 5.58
CA ASP A 173 22.36 -21.36 6.35
C ASP A 173 21.43 -22.55 6.10
N GLU A 174 21.66 -23.65 6.82
CA GLU A 174 20.83 -24.86 6.69
C GLU A 174 19.54 -24.77 7.51
N MET A 175 19.53 -23.95 8.57
CA MET A 175 18.47 -23.95 9.59
C MET A 175 17.36 -22.93 9.33
N SER A 176 17.51 -22.06 8.32
CA SER A 176 16.52 -21.02 8.01
C SER A 176 16.03 -21.09 6.56
N PHE A 177 16.35 -20.11 5.72
CA PHE A 177 15.76 -19.94 4.39
C PHE A 177 16.57 -20.62 3.28
N GLY A 178 17.79 -21.07 3.57
CA GLY A 178 18.62 -21.73 2.56
C GLY A 178 19.15 -20.77 1.51
N PHE A 179 19.27 -19.47 1.83
CA PHE A 179 19.75 -18.44 0.88
C PHE A 179 21.15 -18.74 0.32
N TYR A 180 21.98 -19.46 1.07
CA TYR A 180 23.29 -19.90 0.57
C TYR A 180 23.19 -20.71 -0.74
N LYS A 181 22.08 -21.45 -0.96
CA LYS A 181 21.86 -22.28 -2.16
C LYS A 181 21.71 -21.44 -3.45
N TYR A 182 21.54 -20.12 -3.35
CA TYR A 182 21.55 -19.20 -4.49
C TYR A 182 22.98 -18.90 -5.00
N PHE A 183 24.01 -19.09 -4.16
CA PHE A 183 25.40 -18.74 -4.47
C PHE A 183 26.25 -19.94 -4.91
N LYS A 184 25.77 -20.69 -5.90
CA LYS A 184 26.36 -21.99 -6.31
C LYS A 184 27.81 -21.93 -6.78
N ASN A 185 28.25 -20.76 -7.27
CA ASN A 185 29.58 -20.57 -7.82
C ASN A 185 30.60 -20.12 -6.76
N LEU A 186 30.17 -19.89 -5.52
CA LEU A 186 31.03 -19.42 -4.44
C LEU A 186 31.43 -20.56 -3.51
N LYS A 187 32.63 -20.44 -2.92
CA LYS A 187 33.07 -21.32 -1.84
C LYS A 187 32.06 -21.22 -0.69
N THR A 188 31.49 -22.35 -0.31
CA THR A 188 30.49 -22.43 0.75
C THR A 188 31.05 -23.17 1.96
N ILE A 189 31.15 -22.51 3.11
CA ILE A 189 31.72 -23.05 4.35
C ILE A 189 30.65 -23.35 5.39
N SER A 190 30.89 -24.32 6.26
CA SER A 190 29.97 -24.63 7.38
C SER A 190 29.85 -23.46 8.35
N ASN A 191 28.67 -23.28 8.94
CA ASN A 191 28.45 -22.36 10.06
C ASN A 191 29.08 -22.91 11.37
N ASN A 192 30.40 -23.00 11.37
CA ASN A 192 31.22 -23.44 12.50
C ASN A 192 32.30 -22.38 12.74
N MET A 193 32.41 -21.91 13.99
CA MET A 193 33.31 -20.80 14.32
C MET A 193 34.78 -21.10 14.03
N ARG A 194 35.23 -22.35 14.13
CA ARG A 194 36.61 -22.73 13.78
C ARG A 194 36.86 -22.53 12.29
N THR A 195 35.95 -23.03 11.46
CA THR A 195 36.03 -22.89 10.00
C THR A 195 35.96 -21.43 9.57
N ILE A 196 35.06 -20.65 10.17
CA ILE A 196 34.92 -19.22 9.88
C ILE A 196 36.20 -18.48 10.27
N TYR A 197 36.77 -18.76 11.45
CA TYR A 197 38.01 -18.12 11.90
C TYR A 197 39.18 -18.42 10.97
N GLN A 198 39.37 -19.70 10.59
CA GLN A 198 40.39 -20.11 9.63
C GLN A 198 40.23 -19.39 8.28
N GLU A 199 38.99 -19.20 7.82
CA GLU A 199 38.72 -18.48 6.58
C GLU A 199 39.10 -16.99 6.67
N LEU A 200 38.76 -16.34 7.78
CA LEU A 200 39.07 -14.93 8.03
C LEU A 200 40.58 -14.70 8.19
N GLU A 201 41.29 -15.58 8.90
CA GLU A 201 42.75 -15.53 9.06
C GLU A 201 43.49 -15.68 7.75
N SER A 202 42.94 -16.45 6.80
CA SER A 202 43.58 -16.65 5.50
C SER A 202 43.71 -15.35 4.69
N GLY A 203 42.91 -14.31 5.00
CA GLY A 203 42.94 -13.01 4.33
C GLY A 203 42.57 -13.04 2.84
N ASN A 204 42.07 -14.17 2.33
CA ASN A 204 41.92 -14.39 0.90
C ASN A 204 40.60 -13.87 0.32
N ASN A 205 39.62 -13.54 1.15
CA ASN A 205 38.28 -13.14 0.70
C ASN A 205 38.02 -11.67 0.99
N GLU A 206 37.54 -10.97 -0.02
CA GLU A 206 37.02 -9.61 0.08
C GLU A 206 35.65 -9.59 0.75
N PHE A 207 34.80 -10.62 0.51
CA PHE A 207 33.48 -10.70 1.13
C PHE A 207 33.22 -12.00 1.87
N ILE A 208 32.56 -11.89 3.01
CA ILE A 208 31.91 -13.00 3.71
C ILE A 208 30.40 -12.74 3.76
N ILE A 209 29.64 -13.64 3.14
CA ILE A 209 28.18 -13.56 3.04
C ILE A 209 27.56 -14.39 4.18
N VAL A 210 26.73 -13.74 4.98
CA VAL A 210 26.04 -14.33 6.12
C VAL A 210 24.58 -13.93 6.15
N PHE A 211 23.78 -14.74 6.84
CA PHE A 211 22.32 -14.56 6.89
C PHE A 211 21.83 -14.21 8.30
N SER A 212 22.69 -14.29 9.32
CA SER A 212 22.35 -14.06 10.73
C SER A 212 23.02 -12.79 11.26
N ASP A 213 22.23 -11.90 11.85
CA ASP A 213 22.70 -10.66 12.48
C ASP A 213 23.71 -10.96 13.61
N LYS A 214 23.40 -11.95 14.45
CA LYS A 214 24.29 -12.40 15.53
C LYS A 214 25.64 -12.87 15.01
N LEU A 215 25.65 -13.63 13.91
CA LEU A 215 26.90 -14.08 13.30
C LEU A 215 27.66 -12.91 12.65
N ALA A 216 26.95 -12.02 11.94
CA ALA A 216 27.53 -10.84 11.33
C ALA A 216 28.22 -9.95 12.37
N ASN A 217 27.57 -9.68 13.51
CA ASN A 217 28.16 -8.90 14.60
C ASN A 217 29.40 -9.59 15.19
N ARG A 218 29.38 -10.91 15.35
CA ARG A 218 30.54 -11.66 15.84
C ARG A 218 31.73 -11.59 14.88
N ILE A 219 31.48 -11.74 13.58
CA ILE A 219 32.52 -11.61 12.54
C ILE A 219 33.08 -10.20 12.51
N GLU A 220 32.21 -9.18 12.63
CA GLU A 220 32.67 -7.79 12.72
C GLU A 220 33.64 -7.58 13.87
N THR A 221 33.29 -8.01 15.09
CA THR A 221 34.20 -7.93 16.25
C THR A 221 35.52 -8.67 15.98
N MET A 222 35.50 -9.80 15.27
CA MET A 222 36.71 -10.53 14.89
C MET A 222 37.59 -9.76 13.89
N LEU A 223 36.98 -9.12 12.89
CA LEU A 223 37.69 -8.29 11.92
C LEU A 223 38.30 -7.06 12.59
N GLU A 224 37.57 -6.42 13.49
CA GLU A 224 38.05 -5.27 14.28
C GLU A 224 39.24 -5.65 15.18
N THR A 225 39.12 -6.75 15.93
CA THR A 225 40.17 -7.22 16.85
C THR A 225 41.42 -7.73 16.14
N SER A 226 41.28 -8.26 14.93
CA SER A 226 42.41 -8.68 14.09
C SER A 226 42.98 -7.55 13.21
N HIS A 227 42.41 -6.35 13.29
CA HIS A 227 42.72 -5.21 12.41
C HIS A 227 42.64 -5.55 10.90
N ASN A 228 41.78 -6.51 10.53
CA ASN A 228 41.53 -6.85 9.14
C ASN A 228 40.50 -5.88 8.53
N ASN A 229 41.00 -4.92 7.75
CA ASN A 229 40.17 -3.93 7.07
C ASN A 229 39.78 -4.33 5.64
N THR A 230 40.29 -5.47 5.15
CA THR A 230 40.14 -5.92 3.76
C THR A 230 38.85 -6.70 3.53
N THR A 231 38.51 -7.60 4.45
CA THR A 231 37.28 -8.39 4.37
C THR A 231 36.08 -7.55 4.82
N LYS A 232 35.00 -7.57 4.03
CA LYS A 232 33.72 -6.93 4.32
C LYS A 232 32.62 -7.98 4.48
N ILE A 233 31.62 -7.65 5.30
CA ILE A 233 30.50 -8.55 5.57
C ILE A 233 29.34 -8.16 4.67
N ILE A 234 28.72 -9.14 4.01
CA ILE A 234 27.40 -8.97 3.39
C ILE A 234 26.40 -9.72 4.26
N LEU A 235 25.45 -8.98 4.82
CA LEU A 235 24.38 -9.52 5.64
C LEU A 235 23.08 -9.47 4.84
N LEU A 236 22.41 -10.60 4.66
CA LEU A 236 21.03 -10.65 4.18
C LEU A 236 20.11 -11.05 5.34
N THR A 237 19.21 -10.15 5.75
CA THR A 237 18.39 -10.32 6.96
C THR A 237 16.94 -9.88 6.76
N SER A 238 16.02 -10.51 7.49
CA SER A 238 14.61 -10.09 7.58
C SER A 238 14.41 -8.96 8.57
N LYS A 239 15.41 -8.66 9.39
CA LYS A 239 15.34 -7.57 10.35
C LYS A 239 15.43 -6.26 9.58
N ASN A 240 14.44 -5.39 9.74
CA ASN A 240 14.50 -4.06 9.19
C ASN A 240 15.47 -3.22 10.02
N ILE A 241 16.70 -3.02 9.51
CA ILE A 241 17.74 -2.28 10.19
C ILE A 241 17.77 -0.87 9.59
N VAL A 242 17.10 0.06 10.28
CA VAL A 242 17.08 1.46 9.90
C VAL A 242 18.10 2.22 10.74
N SER A 243 19.13 2.74 10.09
CA SER A 243 20.20 3.51 10.75
C SER A 243 20.52 4.75 9.95
N PHE A 244 20.62 5.88 10.64
CA PHE A 244 21.06 7.15 10.07
C PHE A 244 22.59 7.25 10.06
N GLN A 245 23.30 6.15 10.30
CA GLN A 245 24.75 6.08 10.28
C GLN A 245 25.23 5.07 9.24
N ARG A 246 26.33 5.42 8.58
CA ARG A 246 26.95 4.56 7.57
C ARG A 246 27.66 3.38 8.23
N ASN A 247 27.38 2.17 7.76
CA ASN A 247 28.16 0.98 8.09
C ASN A 247 29.50 0.99 7.33
N GLN A 248 30.61 0.75 8.04
CA GLN A 248 31.96 0.74 7.44
C GLN A 248 32.47 -0.67 7.10
N THR A 249 31.95 -1.66 7.81
CA THR A 249 32.38 -3.07 7.86
C THR A 249 31.38 -4.00 7.20
N LYS A 250 30.08 -3.63 7.23
CA LYS A 250 28.97 -4.40 6.70
C LYS A 250 28.30 -3.70 5.52
N THR A 251 27.77 -4.49 4.61
CA THR A 251 26.70 -4.10 3.69
C THR A 251 25.46 -4.90 4.05
N ILE A 252 24.37 -4.22 4.37
CA ILE A 252 23.13 -4.84 4.82
C ILE A 252 22.12 -4.85 3.67
N PHE A 253 21.63 -6.05 3.37
CA PHE A 253 20.50 -6.30 2.49
C PHE A 253 19.31 -6.78 3.32
N HIS A 254 18.18 -6.12 3.13
CA HIS A 254 16.93 -6.40 3.82
C HIS A 254 15.93 -7.08 2.87
N TYR A 255 15.16 -8.03 3.40
CA TYR A 255 13.96 -8.56 2.75
C TYR A 255 12.78 -8.52 3.74
N SER A 256 11.60 -8.13 3.26
CA SER A 256 10.40 -8.08 4.11
C SER A 256 9.88 -9.50 4.37
N ALA A 257 10.01 -9.99 5.61
CA ALA A 257 9.38 -11.24 6.02
C ALA A 257 7.84 -11.15 5.97
N ASN A 258 7.27 -9.95 6.08
CA ASN A 258 5.83 -9.74 6.00
C ASN A 258 5.33 -9.86 4.56
N LYS A 259 6.06 -9.28 3.59
CA LYS A 259 5.77 -9.49 2.16
C LYS A 259 5.81 -10.97 1.78
N ILE A 260 6.80 -11.74 2.27
CA ILE A 260 6.86 -13.20 2.07
C ILE A 260 5.61 -13.90 2.63
N ALA A 261 5.16 -13.49 3.81
CA ALA A 261 3.99 -14.06 4.46
C ALA A 261 2.71 -13.80 3.66
N LEU A 262 2.52 -12.56 3.20
CA LEU A 262 1.39 -12.14 2.38
C LEU A 262 1.35 -12.95 1.08
N GLU A 263 2.48 -13.07 0.37
CA GLU A 263 2.58 -13.85 -0.86
C GLU A 263 2.26 -15.35 -0.64
N PHE A 264 2.71 -15.94 0.48
CA PHE A 264 2.31 -17.30 0.84
C PHE A 264 0.81 -17.40 1.05
N VAL A 265 0.21 -16.49 1.80
CA VAL A 265 -1.23 -16.52 2.06
C VAL A 265 -2.04 -16.28 0.79
N ASP A 266 -1.63 -15.34 -0.07
CA ASP A 266 -2.27 -15.04 -1.36
C ASP A 266 -2.17 -16.20 -2.35
N SER A 267 -1.09 -16.98 -2.31
CA SER A 267 -0.95 -18.16 -3.16
C SER A 267 -1.97 -19.27 -2.85
N LEU A 268 -2.58 -19.28 -1.64
CA LEU A 268 -3.72 -20.16 -1.34
C LEU A 268 -4.97 -19.80 -2.13
N GLU A 269 -5.05 -18.57 -2.64
CA GLU A 269 -6.13 -18.06 -3.48
C GLU A 269 -5.78 -18.12 -4.97
N GLN A 270 -4.68 -18.82 -5.34
CA GLN A 270 -4.19 -18.98 -6.71
C GLN A 270 -3.85 -17.65 -7.43
N LYS A 271 -3.49 -16.61 -6.66
CA LYS A 271 -2.97 -15.37 -7.23
C LYS A 271 -1.56 -15.58 -7.79
N GLU A 272 -1.22 -14.86 -8.85
CA GLU A 272 0.16 -14.83 -9.36
C GLU A 272 1.08 -14.20 -8.31
N SER A 273 2.23 -14.83 -8.07
CA SER A 273 3.21 -14.32 -7.11
C SER A 273 4.22 -13.41 -7.77
N ASN A 274 4.52 -12.30 -7.11
CA ASN A 274 5.54 -11.37 -7.56
C ASN A 274 6.94 -11.79 -7.11
N ALA A 275 7.96 -11.33 -7.84
CA ALA A 275 9.33 -11.45 -7.36
C ALA A 275 9.50 -10.62 -6.08
N LEU A 276 10.07 -11.25 -5.05
CA LEU A 276 10.43 -10.59 -3.82
C LEU A 276 11.77 -9.89 -4.01
N ASN A 277 11.73 -8.58 -3.92
CA ASN A 277 12.91 -7.73 -3.98
C ASN A 277 13.63 -7.72 -2.62
N ILE A 278 14.95 -7.53 -2.68
CA ILE A 278 15.78 -7.18 -1.53
C ILE A 278 16.26 -5.74 -1.69
N TYR A 279 16.51 -5.04 -0.60
CA TYR A 279 17.01 -3.67 -0.61
C TYR A 279 18.32 -3.57 0.12
N GLN A 280 19.29 -2.85 -0.47
CA GLN A 280 20.43 -2.39 0.32
C GLN A 280 19.93 -1.26 1.25
N VAL A 281 20.10 -1.45 2.57
CA VAL A 281 19.60 -0.54 3.61
C VAL A 281 20.72 0.18 4.35
N ASP A 282 21.91 0.27 3.73
CA ASP A 282 23.01 1.06 4.29
C ASP A 282 22.82 2.54 4.01
N TYR A 283 23.07 3.36 5.03
CA TYR A 283 23.03 4.81 4.87
C TYR A 283 24.23 5.28 4.05
N THR A 284 23.98 6.11 3.04
CA THR A 284 25.00 6.69 2.17
C THR A 284 25.24 8.15 2.54
N LEU A 285 26.52 8.51 2.69
CA LEU A 285 26.96 9.89 2.76
C LEU A 285 27.38 10.33 1.37
N PHE A 286 26.78 11.39 0.88
CA PHE A 286 27.08 11.98 -0.42
C PHE A 286 28.10 13.12 -0.28
N THR A 287 28.74 13.49 -1.39
CA THR A 287 29.72 14.57 -1.39
C THR A 287 29.02 15.93 -1.23
N THR A 288 29.45 16.71 -0.24
CA THR A 288 28.96 18.08 -0.03
C THR A 288 29.60 19.04 -1.05
N PRO A 289 28.84 19.96 -1.66
CA PRO A 289 29.42 21.09 -2.39
C PRO A 289 30.37 21.92 -1.50
N GLU A 290 31.43 22.50 -2.07
CA GLU A 290 32.53 23.16 -1.33
C GLU A 290 32.11 24.37 -0.47
N GLN A 291 30.91 24.94 -0.68
CA GLN A 291 30.43 26.12 0.06
C GLN A 291 29.31 25.79 1.04
N LYS A 292 29.39 26.38 2.23
CA LYS A 292 28.23 26.54 3.13
C LYS A 292 27.11 27.18 2.33
N SER A 293 26.05 26.43 2.12
CA SER A 293 24.90 26.86 1.32
C SER A 293 23.62 26.79 2.16
N GLU A 294 22.66 27.65 1.82
CA GLU A 294 21.28 27.51 2.27
C GLU A 294 20.47 26.93 1.12
N LEU A 295 19.39 26.20 1.43
CA LEU A 295 18.47 25.67 0.44
C LEU A 295 17.03 26.01 0.84
N ASN A 296 16.32 26.70 -0.05
CA ASN A 296 14.96 27.17 0.18
C ASN A 296 13.95 26.20 -0.45
N LEU A 297 13.11 25.58 0.37
CA LEU A 297 12.08 24.63 -0.06
C LEU A 297 10.70 25.29 0.04
N LEU A 298 9.96 25.32 -1.07
CA LEU A 298 8.53 25.67 -1.05
C LEU A 298 7.68 24.41 -1.04
N MET A 299 6.84 24.25 -0.03
CA MET A 299 5.96 23.09 0.15
C MET A 299 4.52 23.49 0.48
N LEU A 300 3.60 22.57 0.20
CA LEU A 300 2.24 22.66 0.69
C LEU A 300 2.19 22.36 2.19
N GLU A 301 1.49 23.21 2.94
CA GLU A 301 1.21 22.99 4.36
C GLU A 301 0.35 21.74 4.53
N THR A 302 1.00 20.65 4.96
CA THR A 302 0.43 19.30 5.08
C THR A 302 1.09 18.53 6.24
N PRO A 303 0.49 17.43 6.73
CA PRO A 303 1.19 16.51 7.62
C PRO A 303 2.56 16.08 7.07
N PHE A 304 2.67 15.82 5.76
CA PHE A 304 3.94 15.47 5.10
C PHE A 304 5.02 16.53 5.28
N SER A 305 4.70 17.82 5.08
CA SER A 305 5.68 18.91 5.29
C SER A 305 6.18 18.99 6.74
N LYS A 306 5.34 18.66 7.72
CA LYS A 306 5.72 18.61 9.15
C LYS A 306 6.64 17.42 9.41
N ILE A 307 6.32 16.25 8.87
CA ILE A 307 7.15 15.04 8.91
C ILE A 307 8.55 15.33 8.34
N LEU A 308 8.61 15.88 7.12
CA LEU A 308 9.88 16.22 6.49
C LEU A 308 10.67 17.22 7.34
N GLY A 309 9.99 18.25 7.87
CA GLY A 309 10.57 19.24 8.79
C GLY A 309 11.28 18.60 9.99
N GLY A 310 10.70 17.56 10.57
CA GLY A 310 11.31 16.80 11.67
C GLY A 310 12.59 16.03 11.29
N LEU A 311 12.76 15.68 10.02
CA LEU A 311 13.92 14.93 9.51
C LEU A 311 15.06 15.84 9.02
N LEU A 312 14.80 17.13 8.77
CA LEU A 312 15.79 18.07 8.21
C LEU A 312 17.03 18.27 9.09
N ALA A 313 16.93 18.01 10.39
CA ALA A 313 18.06 18.07 11.32
C ALA A 313 19.17 17.07 10.92
N ASP A 314 18.79 15.88 10.44
CA ASP A 314 19.76 14.89 9.95
C ASP A 314 20.58 15.43 8.79
N PHE A 315 19.89 15.96 7.77
CA PHE A 315 20.51 16.56 6.59
C PHE A 315 21.44 17.72 6.97
N THR A 316 20.93 18.64 7.80
CA THR A 316 21.66 19.84 8.21
C THR A 316 22.95 19.49 8.96
N ASN A 317 22.88 18.54 9.89
CA ASN A 317 24.04 18.13 10.68
C ASN A 317 25.12 17.44 9.84
N LYS A 318 24.73 16.63 8.85
CA LYS A 318 25.66 15.89 8.01
C LYS A 318 26.34 16.74 6.96
N TYR A 319 25.57 17.58 6.28
CA TYR A 319 26.04 18.32 5.12
C TYR A 319 26.38 19.77 5.43
N GLN A 320 26.10 20.25 6.65
CA GLN A 320 26.34 21.63 7.06
C GLN A 320 25.63 22.64 6.14
N VAL A 321 24.47 22.22 5.61
CA VAL A 321 23.59 23.01 4.73
C VAL A 321 22.35 23.37 5.53
N LYS A 322 22.01 24.67 5.58
CA LYS A 322 20.80 25.13 6.26
C LYS A 322 19.60 24.98 5.32
N ILE A 323 18.57 24.25 5.77
CA ILE A 323 17.31 24.12 5.03
C ILE A 323 16.30 25.15 5.55
N ASN A 324 15.79 26.00 4.66
CA ASN A 324 14.69 26.89 4.95
C ASN A 324 13.40 26.30 4.35
N LEU A 325 12.56 25.71 5.20
CA LEU A 325 11.28 25.14 4.79
C LEU A 325 10.18 26.21 4.83
N PHE A 326 9.65 26.57 3.67
CA PHE A 326 8.49 27.46 3.52
C PHE A 326 7.25 26.62 3.22
N THR A 327 6.25 26.66 4.10
CA THR A 327 4.97 25.99 3.91
C THR A 327 3.88 27.00 3.65
N GLU A 328 3.05 26.76 2.64
CA GLU A 328 1.95 27.64 2.25
C GLU A 328 0.69 26.82 1.91
N LYS A 329 -0.48 27.45 1.98
CA LYS A 329 -1.75 26.85 1.52
C LYS A 329 -1.81 26.79 0.00
N PHE A 330 -2.68 25.93 -0.55
CA PHE A 330 -2.83 25.72 -2.00
C PHE A 330 -2.97 27.02 -2.81
N ASP A 331 -3.89 27.90 -2.41
CA ASP A 331 -4.13 29.14 -3.15
C ASP A 331 -2.92 30.07 -3.12
N LYS A 332 -2.21 30.10 -1.98
CA LYS A 332 -1.01 30.93 -1.84
C LYS A 332 0.16 30.39 -2.66
N ILE A 333 0.34 29.07 -2.73
CA ILE A 333 1.33 28.46 -3.63
C ILE A 333 1.06 28.88 -5.07
N ARG A 334 -0.20 28.87 -5.51
CA ARG A 334 -0.56 29.23 -6.89
C ARG A 334 -0.32 30.70 -7.20
N GLU A 335 -0.63 31.60 -6.25
CA GLU A 335 -0.22 33.00 -6.36
C GLU A 335 1.29 33.12 -6.58
N ILE A 336 2.09 32.37 -5.79
CA ILE A 336 3.55 32.35 -5.93
C ILE A 336 3.95 31.84 -7.32
N LEU A 337 3.38 30.72 -7.79
CA LEU A 337 3.65 30.13 -9.12
C LEU A 337 3.34 31.08 -10.29
N SER A 338 2.33 31.92 -10.13
CA SER A 338 1.94 32.93 -11.13
C SER A 338 2.75 34.24 -11.07
N SER A 339 3.66 34.36 -10.10
CA SER A 339 4.40 35.60 -9.81
C SER A 339 5.92 35.46 -10.05
N ASN A 340 6.64 36.59 -10.02
CA ASN A 340 8.11 36.60 -10.07
C ASN A 340 8.79 36.12 -8.78
N ASN A 341 8.03 35.77 -7.74
CA ASN A 341 8.57 35.40 -6.43
C ASN A 341 9.22 34.01 -6.39
N LEU A 342 9.12 33.23 -7.47
CA LEU A 342 9.73 31.91 -7.56
C LEU A 342 11.25 31.93 -7.40
N LYS A 343 11.92 33.04 -7.73
CA LYS A 343 13.39 33.16 -7.62
C LYS A 343 13.93 32.94 -6.21
N LYS A 344 13.08 33.05 -5.17
CA LYS A 344 13.46 32.80 -3.77
C LYS A 344 13.69 31.31 -3.46
N TYR A 345 13.06 30.41 -4.21
CA TYR A 345 13.01 28.99 -3.87
C TYR A 345 13.91 28.14 -4.77
N ASP A 346 14.56 27.14 -4.19
CA ASP A 346 15.46 26.23 -4.91
C ASP A 346 14.76 24.92 -5.30
N LEU A 347 14.01 24.35 -4.36
CA LEU A 347 13.15 23.19 -4.57
C LEU A 347 11.70 23.59 -4.34
N ILE A 348 10.81 23.15 -5.23
CA ILE A 348 9.39 23.48 -5.15
C ILE A 348 8.58 22.20 -5.27
N ARG A 349 7.69 21.97 -4.31
CA ARG A 349 6.67 20.93 -4.37
C ARG A 349 5.50 21.44 -5.21
N LEU A 350 5.20 20.76 -6.31
CA LEU A 350 3.98 20.98 -7.10
C LEU A 350 2.95 19.89 -6.81
N ASP A 351 1.67 20.25 -6.82
CA ASP A 351 0.60 19.26 -6.92
C ASP A 351 0.61 18.59 -8.29
N ILE A 352 0.21 17.33 -8.37
CA ILE A 352 0.16 16.60 -9.66
C ILE A 352 -0.78 17.27 -10.68
N SER A 353 -1.82 17.96 -10.22
CA SER A 353 -2.71 18.76 -11.08
C SER A 353 -2.02 19.96 -11.74
N ASP A 354 -1.02 20.53 -11.05
CA ASP A 354 -0.25 21.68 -11.47
C ASP A 354 1.01 21.29 -12.27
N PHE A 355 1.47 20.04 -12.15
CA PHE A 355 2.75 19.60 -12.70
C PHE A 355 2.85 19.74 -14.23
N ASN A 356 1.87 19.25 -14.99
CA ASN A 356 1.92 19.37 -16.46
C ASN A 356 1.79 20.83 -16.93
N TRP A 357 1.08 21.66 -16.16
CA TRP A 357 0.91 23.07 -16.50
C TRP A 357 2.17 23.89 -16.21
N TYR A 358 2.75 23.78 -15.02
CA TYR A 358 3.88 24.60 -14.58
C TYR A 358 5.26 23.93 -14.72
N GLY A 359 5.35 22.60 -14.62
CA GLY A 359 6.60 21.85 -14.47
C GLY A 359 7.63 22.19 -15.53
N LYS A 360 7.26 22.12 -16.81
CA LYS A 360 8.17 22.46 -17.93
C LYS A 360 8.69 23.91 -17.89
N GLN A 361 7.93 24.85 -17.32
CA GLN A 361 8.35 26.25 -17.22
C GLN A 361 9.25 26.50 -16.04
N ILE A 362 8.92 25.94 -14.87
CA ILE A 362 9.57 26.30 -13.62
C ILE A 362 10.68 25.32 -13.21
N PHE A 363 10.68 24.08 -13.71
CA PHE A 363 11.66 23.06 -13.34
C PHE A 363 12.78 22.88 -14.36
N GLN A 364 13.97 22.59 -13.86
CA GLN A 364 15.09 22.09 -14.65
C GLN A 364 14.76 20.68 -15.17
N PRO A 365 15.08 20.35 -16.44
CA PRO A 365 15.19 18.96 -16.87
C PRO A 365 16.17 18.21 -15.96
N LEU A 366 15.81 17.03 -15.47
CA LEU A 366 16.63 16.26 -14.54
C LEU A 366 17.62 15.32 -15.25
N ASP A 367 17.42 15.07 -16.54
CA ASP A 367 18.32 14.29 -17.40
C ASP A 367 19.68 14.95 -17.61
N GLN A 368 19.80 16.25 -17.29
CA GLN A 368 21.09 16.95 -17.23
C GLN A 368 21.91 16.63 -15.96
N PHE A 369 21.33 15.93 -14.98
CA PHE A 369 21.95 15.62 -13.68
C PHE A 369 22.09 14.09 -13.49
N THR A 370 23.21 13.53 -13.96
CA THR A 370 23.48 12.08 -13.89
C THR A 370 23.44 11.50 -12.47
N GLU A 371 23.67 12.33 -11.46
CA GLU A 371 23.60 12.01 -10.04
C GLU A 371 22.19 11.59 -9.58
N LEU A 372 21.15 11.94 -10.35
CA LEU A 372 19.75 11.58 -10.09
C LEU A 372 19.29 10.33 -10.86
N ASP A 373 20.08 9.83 -11.82
CA ASP A 373 19.72 8.63 -12.61
C ASP A 373 19.39 7.41 -11.73
N PRO A 374 20.15 7.11 -10.64
CA PRO A 374 19.82 5.98 -9.77
C PRO A 374 18.47 6.13 -9.05
N ILE A 375 18.03 7.37 -8.81
CA ILE A 375 16.75 7.66 -8.15
C ILE A 375 15.62 7.51 -9.18
N ILE A 376 15.76 8.15 -10.34
CA ILE A 376 14.76 8.15 -11.40
C ILE A 376 14.53 6.72 -11.94
N SER A 377 15.61 5.96 -12.15
CA SER A 377 15.51 4.56 -12.64
C SER A 377 14.78 3.62 -11.67
N LYS A 378 14.94 3.82 -10.36
CA LYS A 378 14.18 3.08 -9.33
C LYS A 378 12.70 3.45 -9.29
N MET A 379 12.32 4.57 -9.88
CA MET A 379 10.96 5.11 -9.88
C MET A 379 10.26 4.97 -11.24
N ASN A 380 10.63 3.97 -12.03
CA ASN A 380 10.06 3.71 -13.36
C ASN A 380 8.53 3.54 -13.39
N ASN A 381 7.90 3.15 -12.27
CA ASN A 381 6.45 3.03 -12.13
C ASN A 381 5.75 4.40 -11.97
N TRP A 382 6.50 5.48 -11.78
CA TRP A 382 5.99 6.82 -11.49
C TRP A 382 6.05 7.78 -12.68
N ASN A 383 5.95 7.28 -13.91
CA ASN A 383 6.17 8.09 -15.12
C ASN A 383 5.29 9.35 -15.18
N LYS A 384 4.03 9.28 -14.71
CA LYS A 384 3.08 10.42 -14.66
C LYS A 384 3.55 11.57 -13.75
N TYR A 385 4.42 11.27 -12.78
CA TYR A 385 4.95 12.19 -11.77
C TYR A 385 6.39 12.64 -12.07
N ILE A 386 7.02 12.09 -13.11
CA ILE A 386 8.42 12.35 -13.46
C ILE A 386 8.51 13.10 -14.78
N TYR A 387 7.79 12.65 -15.82
CA TYR A 387 8.05 13.06 -17.19
C TYR A 387 7.00 14.03 -17.74
N ILE A 388 7.48 15.03 -18.48
CA ILE A 388 6.69 15.84 -19.41
C ILE A 388 7.38 15.71 -20.77
N ASP A 389 6.66 15.33 -21.81
CA ASP A 389 7.21 15.12 -23.17
C ASP A 389 8.41 14.15 -23.21
N LYS A 390 8.40 13.12 -22.34
CA LYS A 390 9.50 12.14 -22.13
C LYS A 390 10.77 12.72 -21.49
N ILE A 391 10.77 13.98 -21.09
CA ILE A 391 11.87 14.63 -20.35
C ILE A 391 11.53 14.57 -18.85
N PRO A 392 12.42 14.07 -17.99
CA PRO A 392 12.16 14.05 -16.54
C PRO A 392 12.30 15.46 -15.99
N TYR A 393 11.25 16.02 -15.38
CA TYR A 393 11.28 17.37 -14.78
C TYR A 393 11.14 17.35 -13.25
N SER A 394 10.73 16.21 -12.69
CA SER A 394 10.49 16.08 -11.25
C SER A 394 10.71 14.67 -10.75
N ILE A 395 10.68 14.52 -9.43
CA ILE A 395 10.68 13.25 -8.71
C ILE A 395 9.40 13.19 -7.85
N PRO A 396 8.65 12.07 -7.81
CA PRO A 396 7.42 11.96 -7.02
C PRO A 396 7.76 12.08 -5.54
N LEU A 397 7.04 12.95 -4.82
CA LEU A 397 7.32 13.23 -3.41
C LEU A 397 6.36 12.47 -2.50
N ASP A 398 5.09 12.84 -2.58
CA ASP A 398 3.98 12.37 -1.74
C ASP A 398 2.84 11.87 -2.65
N PRO A 399 3.09 10.88 -3.53
CA PRO A 399 2.08 10.42 -4.48
C PRO A 399 0.88 9.83 -3.76
N SER A 400 -0.34 10.17 -4.20
CA SER A 400 -1.56 9.73 -3.53
C SER A 400 -2.61 9.25 -4.54
N VAL A 401 -3.52 8.38 -4.11
CA VAL A 401 -4.59 7.83 -4.94
C VAL A 401 -5.86 7.65 -4.12
N GLN A 402 -7.03 7.80 -4.73
CA GLN A 402 -8.30 7.52 -4.06
C GLN A 402 -8.49 6.02 -3.80
N MET A 403 -9.01 5.70 -2.63
CA MET A 403 -9.44 4.35 -2.26
C MET A 403 -10.66 4.39 -1.33
N MET A 404 -11.33 3.24 -1.17
CA MET A 404 -12.52 3.12 -0.33
C MET A 404 -12.21 2.29 0.92
N LEU A 405 -12.57 2.83 2.09
CA LEU A 405 -12.63 2.09 3.34
C LEU A 405 -14.09 1.86 3.74
N PHE A 406 -14.37 0.74 4.40
CA PHE A 406 -15.74 0.36 4.79
C PHE A 406 -15.80 -0.26 6.19
N GLN A 407 -16.92 -0.05 6.88
CA GLN A 407 -17.17 -0.64 8.20
C GLN A 407 -17.43 -2.16 8.06
N LYS A 408 -16.49 -3.01 8.50
CA LYS A 408 -16.58 -4.47 8.29
C LYS A 408 -17.83 -5.08 8.92
N ASP A 409 -18.27 -4.56 10.06
CA ASP A 409 -19.42 -5.08 10.79
C ASP A 409 -20.73 -4.87 10.02
N ILE A 410 -20.85 -3.82 9.20
CA ILE A 410 -22.00 -3.61 8.32
C ILE A 410 -22.05 -4.69 7.24
N PHE A 411 -20.95 -4.83 6.48
CA PHE A 411 -20.90 -5.75 5.35
C PHE A 411 -20.83 -7.22 5.77
N ASN A 412 -20.44 -7.52 7.00
CA ASN A 412 -20.44 -8.87 7.56
C ASN A 412 -21.70 -9.20 8.39
N ASN A 413 -22.65 -8.27 8.56
CA ASN A 413 -23.87 -8.51 9.33
C ASN A 413 -24.85 -9.42 8.56
N ALA A 414 -25.17 -10.58 9.12
CA ALA A 414 -26.02 -11.57 8.44
C ALA A 414 -27.47 -11.09 8.23
N ILE A 415 -27.99 -10.27 9.14
CA ILE A 415 -29.33 -9.67 9.01
C ILE A 415 -29.34 -8.67 7.86
N LEU A 416 -28.36 -7.76 7.82
CA LEU A 416 -28.27 -6.76 6.75
C LEU A 416 -28.05 -7.42 5.39
N GLN A 417 -27.17 -8.43 5.32
CA GLN A 417 -26.96 -9.24 4.12
C GLN A 417 -28.28 -9.86 3.62
N LYS A 418 -29.09 -10.43 4.51
CA LYS A 418 -30.37 -11.03 4.13
C LYS A 418 -31.41 -10.00 3.70
N GLN A 419 -31.55 -8.89 4.43
CA GLN A 419 -32.48 -7.82 4.08
C GLN A 419 -32.15 -7.17 2.75
N PHE A 420 -30.86 -6.94 2.48
CA PHE A 420 -30.38 -6.43 1.20
C PHE A 420 -30.69 -7.42 0.07
N ALA A 421 -30.44 -8.71 0.27
CA ALA A 421 -30.77 -9.74 -0.71
C ALA A 421 -32.27 -9.86 -0.99
N GLU A 422 -33.12 -9.75 0.04
CA GLU A 422 -34.58 -9.74 -0.13
C GLU A 422 -35.07 -8.52 -0.91
N LYS A 423 -34.45 -7.34 -0.73
CA LYS A 423 -34.84 -6.10 -1.42
C LYS A 423 -34.28 -5.98 -2.84
N PHE A 424 -33.01 -6.30 -3.05
CA PHE A 424 -32.28 -6.05 -4.31
C PHE A 424 -31.93 -7.31 -5.10
N SER A 425 -32.21 -8.52 -4.57
CA SER A 425 -31.80 -9.79 -5.19
C SER A 425 -30.29 -9.91 -5.44
N LYS A 426 -29.47 -9.27 -4.57
CA LYS A 426 -28.01 -9.24 -4.63
C LYS A 426 -27.41 -9.49 -3.24
N GLU A 427 -26.17 -9.96 -3.16
CA GLU A 427 -25.44 -10.04 -1.89
C GLU A 427 -24.97 -8.64 -1.46
N LEU A 428 -25.02 -8.34 -0.16
CA LEU A 428 -24.45 -7.11 0.39
C LEU A 428 -22.92 -7.27 0.49
N LEU A 429 -22.24 -6.77 -0.54
CA LEU A 429 -20.78 -6.68 -0.62
C LEU A 429 -20.37 -5.20 -0.67
N PRO A 430 -19.11 -4.86 -0.33
CA PRO A 430 -18.57 -3.53 -0.57
C PRO A 430 -18.80 -3.13 -2.04
N PRO A 431 -19.38 -1.97 -2.31
CA PRO A 431 -19.87 -1.63 -3.65
C PRO A 431 -18.71 -1.54 -4.64
N SER A 432 -18.77 -2.36 -5.69
CA SER A 432 -17.78 -2.41 -6.77
C SER A 432 -18.15 -1.51 -7.95
N THR A 433 -19.41 -1.07 -8.02
CA THR A 433 -19.93 -0.12 -9.01
C THR A 433 -20.71 1.01 -8.34
N TYR A 434 -20.80 2.17 -8.98
CA TYR A 434 -21.58 3.28 -8.42
C TYR A 434 -23.08 2.99 -8.35
N GLN A 435 -23.60 2.08 -9.17
CA GLN A 435 -24.98 1.63 -9.02
C GLN A 435 -25.15 0.83 -7.73
N GLU A 436 -24.21 -0.07 -7.39
CA GLU A 436 -24.23 -0.79 -6.12
C GLU A 436 -24.10 0.16 -4.92
N LEU A 437 -23.31 1.24 -5.05
CA LEU A 437 -23.23 2.27 -4.01
C LEU A 437 -24.58 2.97 -3.79
N ILE A 438 -25.32 3.26 -4.86
CA ILE A 438 -26.66 3.86 -4.77
C ILE A 438 -27.67 2.87 -4.19
N ASP A 439 -27.65 1.61 -4.65
CA ASP A 439 -28.50 0.54 -4.10
C ASP A 439 -28.25 0.39 -2.58
N PHE A 440 -26.98 0.45 -2.15
CA PHE A 440 -26.59 0.44 -0.74
C PHE A 440 -27.05 1.68 0.04
N ALA A 441 -26.93 2.87 -0.55
CA ALA A 441 -27.43 4.10 0.06
C ALA A 441 -28.95 4.05 0.27
N GLU A 442 -29.70 3.57 -0.72
CA GLU A 442 -31.15 3.38 -0.65
C GLU A 442 -31.55 2.28 0.35
N PHE A 443 -30.72 1.25 0.50
CA PHE A 443 -30.91 0.22 1.52
C PHE A 443 -30.80 0.82 2.92
N LEU A 444 -29.69 1.50 3.24
CA LEU A 444 -29.46 2.07 4.56
C LEU A 444 -30.52 3.12 4.94
N ASP A 445 -30.91 3.96 3.99
CA ASP A 445 -31.96 4.96 4.18
C ASP A 445 -33.32 4.33 4.49
N GLY A 446 -33.60 3.12 3.99
CA GLY A 446 -34.82 2.38 4.28
C GLY A 446 -34.83 1.56 5.58
N LEU A 447 -33.69 1.43 6.29
CA LEU A 447 -33.63 0.63 7.51
C LEU A 447 -34.27 1.37 8.70
N ASP A 448 -35.06 0.66 9.49
CA ASP A 448 -35.56 1.12 10.78
C ASP A 448 -34.67 0.54 11.88
N LEU A 449 -33.59 1.25 12.24
CA LEU A 449 -32.64 0.85 13.27
C LEU A 449 -32.70 1.85 14.45
N PRO A 450 -32.79 1.38 15.71
CA PRO A 450 -32.81 2.25 16.89
C PRO A 450 -31.56 3.14 17.03
N GLU A 451 -30.44 2.74 16.41
CA GLU A 451 -29.15 3.45 16.43
C GLU A 451 -28.94 4.38 15.21
N LYS A 452 -29.97 4.57 14.35
CA LYS A 452 -29.84 5.24 13.04
C LYS A 452 -29.74 6.76 13.09
N GLU A 453 -30.02 7.41 14.21
CA GLU A 453 -29.93 8.88 14.26
C GLU A 453 -28.53 9.35 13.84
N ASN A 454 -28.43 9.95 12.65
CA ASN A 454 -27.21 10.46 12.02
C ASN A 454 -26.23 9.43 11.44
N TYR A 455 -26.71 8.26 10.98
CA TYR A 455 -25.90 7.28 10.24
C TYR A 455 -26.15 7.35 8.73
N TYR A 456 -25.07 7.46 7.93
CA TYR A 456 -25.11 7.68 6.49
C TYR A 456 -24.31 6.60 5.73
N PRO A 457 -24.62 6.33 4.45
CA PRO A 457 -23.82 5.44 3.61
C PRO A 457 -22.38 5.93 3.44
N ILE A 458 -22.19 7.22 3.18
CA ILE A 458 -20.90 7.82 2.83
C ILE A 458 -20.92 9.32 3.16
N SER A 459 -19.74 9.92 3.37
CA SER A 459 -19.57 11.38 3.37
C SER A 459 -19.28 11.89 1.96
N LEU A 460 -19.76 13.08 1.64
CA LEU A 460 -19.44 13.80 0.40
C LEU A 460 -19.21 15.29 0.72
N ILE A 461 -18.41 15.96 -0.11
CA ILE A 461 -17.94 17.32 0.15
C ILE A 461 -18.87 18.36 -0.47
N GLU A 462 -19.01 19.49 0.24
CA GLU A 462 -19.68 20.69 -0.28
C GLU A 462 -18.75 21.89 -0.44
N SER A 463 -17.71 21.96 0.38
CA SER A 463 -16.97 23.20 0.63
C SER A 463 -16.13 23.72 -0.54
N THR A 464 -15.77 22.87 -1.52
CA THR A 464 -14.85 23.26 -2.59
C THR A 464 -15.18 22.62 -3.94
N SER A 465 -15.24 23.45 -4.99
CA SER A 465 -15.55 23.02 -6.36
C SER A 465 -14.58 21.96 -6.89
N THR A 466 -13.28 22.08 -6.63
CA THR A 466 -12.28 21.11 -7.11
C THR A 466 -12.45 19.73 -6.49
N LEU A 467 -12.96 19.65 -5.26
CA LEU A 467 -13.22 18.38 -4.61
C LEU A 467 -14.49 17.72 -5.13
N ILE A 468 -15.54 18.51 -5.40
CA ILE A 468 -16.74 18.02 -6.10
C ILE A 468 -16.36 17.42 -7.46
N ALA A 469 -15.45 18.05 -8.22
CA ALA A 469 -14.94 17.47 -9.46
C ALA A 469 -14.13 16.18 -9.23
N SER A 470 -13.34 16.11 -8.15
CA SER A 470 -12.56 14.93 -7.77
C SER A 470 -13.43 13.76 -7.30
N GLU A 471 -14.63 14.02 -6.79
CA GLU A 471 -15.65 13.00 -6.51
C GLU A 471 -16.39 12.58 -7.77
N PHE A 472 -16.77 13.53 -8.63
CA PHE A 472 -17.61 13.27 -9.80
C PHE A 472 -16.88 12.56 -10.94
N LEU A 473 -15.64 12.96 -11.24
CA LEU A 473 -14.90 12.44 -12.39
C LEU A 473 -14.63 10.93 -12.34
N PRO A 474 -14.30 10.32 -11.19
CA PRO A 474 -14.24 8.87 -11.05
C PRO A 474 -15.52 8.14 -11.50
N TYR A 475 -16.70 8.70 -11.20
CA TYR A 475 -17.99 8.14 -11.64
C TYR A 475 -18.09 8.19 -13.15
N TYR A 476 -17.79 9.36 -13.72
CA TYR A 476 -17.84 9.58 -15.16
C TYR A 476 -16.92 8.61 -15.92
N TYR A 477 -15.66 8.50 -15.49
CA TYR A 477 -14.69 7.61 -16.15
C TYR A 477 -15.04 6.12 -15.97
N SER A 478 -15.55 5.71 -14.80
CA SER A 478 -15.97 4.32 -14.59
C SER A 478 -17.08 3.86 -15.52
N LEU A 479 -17.93 4.80 -15.98
CA LEU A 479 -19.01 4.54 -16.92
C LEU A 479 -18.54 4.60 -18.39
N GLY A 480 -17.23 4.68 -18.63
CA GLY A 480 -16.65 4.81 -19.97
C GLY A 480 -16.67 6.23 -20.54
N GLY A 481 -16.97 7.23 -19.69
CA GLY A 481 -17.01 8.63 -20.09
C GLY A 481 -15.67 9.11 -20.63
N LYS A 482 -15.70 9.81 -21.75
CA LYS A 482 -14.51 10.44 -22.34
C LYS A 482 -14.69 11.94 -22.36
N ILE A 483 -13.65 12.66 -21.97
CA ILE A 483 -13.59 14.10 -22.16
C ILE A 483 -12.74 14.30 -23.40
N GLU A 484 -13.31 14.82 -24.46
CA GLU A 484 -12.59 15.12 -25.69
C GLU A 484 -12.25 16.60 -25.75
N TYR A 485 -11.31 16.94 -26.63
CA TYR A 485 -10.95 18.33 -26.90
C TYR A 485 -10.69 18.46 -28.39
N ASP A 486 -11.56 19.21 -29.07
CA ASP A 486 -11.47 19.46 -30.51
C ASP A 486 -11.78 20.93 -30.80
N ALA A 487 -11.06 21.51 -31.77
CA ALA A 487 -11.23 22.89 -32.21
C ALA A 487 -11.34 23.96 -31.08
N GLY A 488 -10.64 23.77 -29.96
CA GLY A 488 -10.68 24.71 -28.83
C GLY A 488 -11.72 24.40 -27.76
N ILE A 489 -12.53 23.36 -27.94
CA ILE A 489 -13.72 23.07 -27.13
C ILE A 489 -13.57 21.72 -26.43
N PHE A 490 -13.79 21.70 -25.11
CA PHE A 490 -13.96 20.46 -24.36
C PHE A 490 -15.37 19.93 -24.52
N SER A 491 -15.51 18.63 -24.74
CA SER A 491 -16.81 17.96 -24.82
C SER A 491 -16.86 16.73 -23.92
N PHE A 492 -18.04 16.48 -23.37
CA PHE A 492 -18.37 15.29 -22.60
C PHE A 492 -19.33 14.41 -23.41
N SER A 493 -19.25 13.10 -23.23
CA SER A 493 -20.27 12.16 -23.67
C SER A 493 -21.59 12.46 -22.95
N SER A 494 -22.54 13.08 -23.65
CA SER A 494 -23.75 13.64 -23.03
C SER A 494 -24.57 12.60 -22.27
N GLU A 495 -24.78 11.42 -22.85
CA GLU A 495 -25.53 10.32 -22.20
C GLU A 495 -24.87 9.87 -20.89
N ILE A 496 -23.54 9.69 -20.92
CA ILE A 496 -22.78 9.27 -19.75
C ILE A 496 -22.79 10.36 -18.69
N PHE A 497 -22.58 11.62 -19.09
CA PHE A 497 -22.61 12.75 -18.16
C PHE A 497 -23.97 12.87 -17.46
N ILE A 498 -25.08 12.78 -18.21
CA ILE A 498 -26.43 12.83 -17.65
C ILE A 498 -26.64 11.70 -16.64
N LYS A 499 -26.23 10.47 -17.00
CA LYS A 499 -26.29 9.33 -16.10
C LYS A 499 -25.46 9.58 -14.84
N THR A 500 -24.22 10.03 -14.98
CA THR A 500 -23.32 10.34 -13.86
C THR A 500 -23.92 11.39 -12.93
N TYR A 501 -24.45 12.48 -13.48
CA TYR A 501 -25.04 13.57 -12.70
C TYR A 501 -26.25 13.10 -11.90
N ASN A 502 -27.17 12.37 -12.52
CA ASN A 502 -28.34 11.84 -11.84
C ASN A 502 -27.96 10.86 -10.72
N MET A 503 -26.95 10.01 -10.96
CA MET A 503 -26.39 9.10 -9.97
C MET A 503 -25.76 9.85 -8.79
N TYR A 504 -24.92 10.83 -9.07
CA TYR A 504 -24.25 11.65 -8.06
C TYR A 504 -25.26 12.46 -7.22
N GLN A 505 -26.24 13.10 -7.86
CA GLN A 505 -27.31 13.83 -7.19
C GLN A 505 -28.13 12.90 -6.28
N SER A 506 -28.54 11.73 -6.78
CA SER A 506 -29.29 10.73 -6.00
C SER A 506 -28.51 10.27 -4.77
N LEU A 507 -27.23 9.95 -4.92
CA LEU A 507 -26.38 9.57 -3.79
C LEU A 507 -26.28 10.70 -2.77
N ARG A 508 -26.04 11.93 -3.24
CA ARG A 508 -25.85 13.10 -2.37
C ARG A 508 -27.04 13.39 -1.46
N THR A 509 -28.27 13.13 -1.90
CA THR A 509 -29.46 13.28 -1.03
C THR A 509 -29.49 12.33 0.17
N ARG A 510 -28.68 11.26 0.14
CA ARG A 510 -28.59 10.25 1.20
C ARG A 510 -27.24 10.26 1.91
N SER A 511 -26.32 11.14 1.54
CA SER A 511 -24.97 11.19 2.10
C SER A 511 -24.87 12.22 3.22
N LYS A 512 -23.85 12.05 4.07
CA LYS A 512 -23.45 13.10 5.00
C LYS A 512 -22.70 14.18 4.22
N ILE A 513 -23.23 15.40 4.20
CA ILE A 513 -22.61 16.50 3.47
C ILE A 513 -21.66 17.28 4.39
N GLU A 514 -20.37 17.22 4.06
CA GLU A 514 -19.32 17.88 4.82
C GLU A 514 -19.06 19.30 4.28
N SER A 515 -19.35 20.29 5.14
CA SER A 515 -19.20 21.71 4.84
C SER A 515 -17.85 22.28 5.29
N LYS A 516 -17.06 21.54 6.07
CA LYS A 516 -15.70 21.94 6.46
C LYS A 516 -14.73 21.68 5.31
N SER A 517 -13.77 22.59 5.12
CA SER A 517 -12.76 22.48 4.06
C SER A 517 -11.48 21.85 4.61
N TRP A 518 -11.45 20.53 4.69
CA TRP A 518 -10.24 19.70 4.61
C TRP A 518 -10.65 18.24 4.84
N TRP A 519 -9.94 17.31 4.21
CA TRP A 519 -10.22 15.87 4.17
C TRP A 519 -10.29 15.15 5.53
N ASP A 520 -10.12 15.85 6.65
CA ASP A 520 -10.25 15.31 8.00
C ASP A 520 -11.72 15.07 8.39
N SER A 521 -12.68 15.86 7.88
CA SER A 521 -14.08 15.73 8.33
C SER A 521 -14.74 14.41 7.88
N GLU A 522 -14.38 13.90 6.71
CA GLU A 522 -14.88 12.62 6.21
C GLU A 522 -14.26 11.45 6.98
N THR A 523 -12.97 11.54 7.30
CA THR A 523 -12.30 10.54 8.16
C THR A 523 -12.84 10.59 9.58
N ASP A 524 -13.13 11.78 10.12
CA ASP A 524 -13.76 11.95 11.42
C ASP A 524 -15.17 11.35 11.43
N ALA A 525 -15.97 11.57 10.39
CA ALA A 525 -17.30 10.98 10.27
C ALA A 525 -17.22 9.44 10.23
N PHE A 526 -16.24 8.90 9.51
CA PHE A 526 -16.01 7.46 9.44
C PHE A 526 -15.54 6.86 10.79
N ASN A 527 -14.56 7.49 11.44
CA ASN A 527 -14.05 7.08 12.77
C ASN A 527 -15.15 7.14 13.83
N ASN A 528 -15.95 8.20 13.83
CA ASN A 528 -17.09 8.36 14.74
C ASN A 528 -18.29 7.47 14.38
N ARG A 529 -18.13 6.54 13.43
CA ARG A 529 -19.18 5.62 12.96
C ARG A 529 -20.46 6.35 12.54
N GLN A 530 -20.32 7.51 11.89
CA GLN A 530 -21.42 8.23 11.27
C GLN A 530 -21.61 7.84 9.81
N THR A 531 -20.60 7.23 9.20
CA THR A 531 -20.66 6.71 7.84
C THR A 531 -20.27 5.24 7.75
N ALA A 532 -20.89 4.51 6.83
CA ALA A 532 -20.53 3.12 6.53
C ALA A 532 -19.29 3.00 5.63
N LEU A 533 -19.07 4.00 4.79
CA LEU A 533 -18.00 4.08 3.80
C LEU A 533 -17.30 5.45 3.89
N VAL A 534 -16.03 5.46 3.51
CA VAL A 534 -15.30 6.68 3.18
C VAL A 534 -14.47 6.45 1.92
N VAL A 535 -14.50 7.41 0.99
CA VAL A 535 -13.60 7.44 -0.15
C VAL A 535 -12.64 8.60 0.07
N GLY A 536 -11.34 8.30 0.15
CA GLY A 536 -10.32 9.31 0.42
C GLY A 536 -9.05 9.02 -0.33
N PHE A 537 -8.24 10.06 -0.50
CA PHE A 537 -6.87 9.94 -0.97
C PHE A 537 -5.97 9.36 0.13
N THR A 538 -5.03 8.48 -0.20
CA THR A 538 -4.16 7.77 0.77
C THR A 538 -3.50 8.70 1.79
N ASN A 539 -2.96 9.84 1.35
CA ASN A 539 -2.31 10.85 2.20
C ASN A 539 -3.25 11.52 3.22
N HIS A 540 -4.56 11.33 3.06
CA HIS A 540 -5.59 11.87 3.95
C HIS A 540 -6.25 10.77 4.81
N LEU A 541 -6.03 9.49 4.52
CA LEU A 541 -6.58 8.36 5.29
C LEU A 541 -5.74 7.97 6.51
N ASN A 542 -4.62 8.64 6.75
CA ASN A 542 -3.70 8.34 7.84
C ASN A 542 -4.29 8.52 9.25
N ASN A 543 -5.36 9.32 9.36
CA ASN A 543 -6.05 9.58 10.63
C ASN A 543 -7.17 8.56 10.93
N ILE A 544 -7.36 7.54 10.09
CA ILE A 544 -8.38 6.51 10.31
C ILE A 544 -7.99 5.63 11.51
N ASP A 545 -8.94 5.43 12.42
CA ASP A 545 -8.73 4.56 13.58
C ASP A 545 -8.42 3.14 13.14
N LYS A 546 -7.47 2.50 13.82
CA LYS A 546 -6.97 1.16 13.47
C LYS A 546 -8.03 0.04 13.61
N GLU A 547 -9.23 0.35 14.10
CA GLU A 547 -10.25 -0.64 14.41
C GLU A 547 -11.17 -0.96 13.22
N ASN A 548 -11.05 -2.21 12.76
CA ASN A 548 -12.06 -2.98 12.03
C ASN A 548 -12.70 -2.35 10.78
N TYR A 549 -11.94 -1.59 9.99
CA TYR A 549 -12.34 -1.26 8.62
C TYR A 549 -11.87 -2.33 7.61
N GLY A 550 -12.57 -2.42 6.50
CA GLY A 550 -12.19 -3.15 5.30
C GLY A 550 -11.71 -2.19 4.24
N ILE A 551 -10.95 -2.71 3.28
CA ILE A 551 -10.33 -1.95 2.20
C ILE A 551 -10.88 -2.47 0.88
N ALA A 552 -11.23 -1.56 -0.01
CA ALA A 552 -11.67 -1.88 -1.36
C ALA A 552 -11.19 -0.80 -2.36
N PRO A 553 -11.06 -1.12 -3.64
CA PRO A 553 -11.02 -0.11 -4.69
C PRO A 553 -12.25 0.80 -4.59
N ILE A 554 -12.14 2.03 -5.06
CA ILE A 554 -13.35 2.84 -5.25
C ILE A 554 -14.29 2.16 -6.25
N PRO A 555 -15.61 2.43 -6.20
CA PRO A 555 -16.53 1.88 -7.19
C PRO A 555 -16.08 2.21 -8.62
N GLY A 556 -16.09 1.22 -9.49
CA GLY A 556 -15.62 1.34 -10.87
C GLY A 556 -14.11 1.21 -11.08
N ASN A 557 -13.31 1.17 -10.00
CA ASN A 557 -11.85 1.05 -10.03
C ASN A 557 -11.15 2.06 -10.97
N THR A 558 -11.65 3.30 -11.01
CA THR A 558 -11.06 4.43 -11.76
C THR A 558 -10.74 5.61 -10.83
N PRO A 559 -9.82 5.45 -9.87
CA PRO A 559 -9.55 6.45 -8.84
C PRO A 559 -8.91 7.71 -9.39
N ALA A 560 -9.13 8.84 -8.72
CA ALA A 560 -8.36 10.06 -8.99
C ALA A 560 -6.93 9.92 -8.45
N LEU A 561 -5.96 10.46 -9.22
CA LEU A 561 -4.58 10.58 -8.77
C LEU A 561 -4.35 11.92 -8.05
N GLY A 562 -3.65 11.87 -6.93
CA GLY A 562 -3.35 13.01 -6.08
C GLY A 562 -1.88 13.09 -5.72
N GLY A 563 -1.57 13.90 -4.72
CA GLY A 563 -0.22 14.07 -4.22
C GLY A 563 0.62 15.05 -5.03
N GLY A 564 1.92 15.03 -4.81
CA GLY A 564 2.82 16.00 -5.38
C GLY A 564 4.17 15.46 -5.82
N VAL A 565 4.91 16.37 -6.45
CA VAL A 565 6.22 16.14 -7.03
C VAL A 565 7.19 17.21 -6.55
N PHE A 566 8.47 16.86 -6.43
CA PHE A 566 9.54 17.84 -6.25
C PHE A 566 10.28 18.08 -7.57
N GLY A 567 10.51 19.35 -7.88
CA GLY A 567 11.42 19.73 -8.97
C GLY A 567 12.39 20.83 -8.56
N ILE A 568 13.53 20.85 -9.23
CA ILE A 568 14.57 21.87 -9.06
C ILE A 568 14.16 23.11 -9.85
N ASN A 569 13.99 24.24 -9.16
CA ASN A 569 13.60 25.49 -9.82
C ASN A 569 14.66 25.93 -10.84
N LYS A 570 14.22 26.35 -12.03
CA LYS A 570 15.11 26.84 -13.09
C LYS A 570 15.98 28.01 -12.66
N SER A 571 15.43 28.87 -11.79
CA SER A 571 16.10 30.07 -11.29
C SER A 571 17.08 29.80 -10.15
N SER A 572 17.16 28.56 -9.64
CA SER A 572 18.03 28.23 -8.50
C SER A 572 19.51 28.34 -8.87
N SER A 573 20.28 29.00 -8.00
CA SER A 573 21.74 28.99 -8.00
C SER A 573 22.33 27.83 -7.19
N HIS A 574 21.52 27.06 -6.46
CA HIS A 574 21.95 26.02 -5.51
C HIS A 574 21.66 24.61 -6.01
N LYS A 575 21.80 24.37 -7.33
CA LYS A 575 21.42 23.11 -7.98
C LYS A 575 22.13 21.88 -7.40
N SER A 576 23.44 21.96 -7.14
CA SER A 576 24.20 20.87 -6.54
C SER A 576 23.71 20.53 -5.12
N THR A 577 23.34 21.55 -4.33
CA THR A 577 22.75 21.37 -3.01
C THR A 577 21.34 20.78 -3.09
N ALA A 578 20.55 21.15 -4.10
CA ALA A 578 19.23 20.56 -4.36
C ALA A 578 19.34 19.07 -4.75
N ILE A 579 20.31 18.71 -5.60
CA ILE A 579 20.60 17.31 -5.96
C ILE A 579 21.00 16.51 -4.72
N LEU A 580 21.90 17.05 -3.90
CA LEU A 580 22.31 16.43 -2.63
C LEU A 580 21.11 16.20 -1.70
N PHE A 581 20.19 17.16 -1.61
CA PHE A 581 18.96 17.02 -0.83
C PHE A 581 18.06 15.89 -1.36
N LEU A 582 17.86 15.80 -2.68
CA LEU A 582 17.06 14.72 -3.28
C LEU A 582 17.73 13.36 -3.08
N GLN A 583 19.05 13.26 -3.21
CA GLN A 583 19.81 12.05 -2.91
C GLN A 583 19.62 11.60 -1.46
N TRP A 584 19.64 12.54 -0.51
CA TRP A 584 19.34 12.24 0.89
C TRP A 584 17.89 11.79 1.09
N LEU A 585 16.93 12.52 0.55
CA LEU A 585 15.49 12.30 0.76
C LEU A 585 15.04 10.91 0.30
N TYR A 586 15.55 10.44 -0.84
CA TYR A 586 15.12 9.16 -1.44
C TYR A 586 15.98 7.95 -1.02
N GLN A 587 16.79 8.09 0.03
CA GLN A 587 17.40 6.92 0.67
C GLN A 587 16.35 6.09 1.41
N TYR A 588 16.58 4.78 1.47
CA TYR A 588 15.67 3.83 2.13
C TYR A 588 15.28 4.28 3.54
N GLN A 589 16.23 4.74 4.34
CA GLN A 589 16.01 5.09 5.74
C GLN A 589 15.15 6.34 5.88
N ILE A 590 15.35 7.35 5.02
CA ILE A 590 14.54 8.56 5.06
C ILE A 590 13.11 8.28 4.58
N GLN A 591 12.96 7.53 3.49
CA GLN A 591 11.66 7.10 2.99
C GLN A 591 10.92 6.20 4.00
N HIS A 592 11.65 5.32 4.69
CA HIS A 592 11.11 4.46 5.74
C HIS A 592 10.54 5.27 6.89
N GLU A 593 11.30 6.23 7.43
CA GLU A 593 10.81 7.08 8.53
C GLU A 593 9.60 7.92 8.12
N ILE A 594 9.57 8.43 6.89
CA ILE A 594 8.40 9.16 6.36
C ILE A 594 7.18 8.23 6.35
N ALA A 595 7.30 7.03 5.79
CA ALA A 595 6.20 6.06 5.74
C ALA A 595 5.74 5.60 7.12
N LEU A 596 6.67 5.40 8.06
CA LEU A 596 6.38 5.03 9.45
C LEU A 596 5.58 6.11 10.19
N MET A 597 5.78 7.38 9.83
CA MET A 597 5.03 8.53 10.35
C MET A 597 3.71 8.79 9.59
N GLY A 598 3.32 7.91 8.66
CA GLY A 598 2.10 8.04 7.86
C GLY A 598 2.24 8.92 6.62
N GLY A 599 3.46 9.22 6.17
CA GLY A 599 3.68 9.91 4.89
C GLY A 599 3.59 8.94 3.72
N ASP A 600 2.85 9.29 2.67
CA ASP A 600 2.95 8.59 1.39
C ASP A 600 4.36 8.75 0.79
N VAL A 601 4.90 7.66 0.23
CA VAL A 601 6.22 7.65 -0.40
C VAL A 601 6.20 6.91 -1.74
N PRO A 602 7.06 7.28 -2.71
CA PRO A 602 7.20 6.54 -3.96
C PRO A 602 7.80 5.13 -3.79
N ALA A 603 8.50 4.88 -2.68
CA ALA A 603 9.08 3.58 -2.35
C ALA A 603 8.00 2.62 -1.79
N THR A 604 7.07 2.21 -2.64
CA THR A 604 5.87 1.41 -2.30
C THR A 604 6.18 0.06 -1.67
N ASP A 605 7.37 -0.48 -1.90
CA ASP A 605 7.81 -1.71 -1.25
C ASP A 605 7.91 -1.59 0.28
N LEU A 606 8.08 -0.38 0.81
CA LEU A 606 8.08 -0.10 2.25
C LEU A 606 6.70 -0.34 2.88
N PHE A 607 5.61 -0.29 2.11
CA PHE A 607 4.25 -0.52 2.62
C PHE A 607 4.04 -1.95 3.11
N PHE A 608 4.95 -2.87 2.76
CA PHE A 608 4.94 -4.24 3.25
C PHE A 608 5.81 -4.43 4.50
N GLU A 609 6.60 -3.44 4.94
CA GLU A 609 7.30 -3.54 6.22
C GLU A 609 6.28 -3.62 7.34
N ARG A 610 6.50 -4.56 8.27
CA ARG A 610 5.48 -4.93 9.25
C ARG A 610 5.04 -3.73 10.10
N GLU A 611 5.98 -2.92 10.57
CA GLU A 611 5.70 -1.71 11.34
C GLU A 611 4.92 -0.64 10.59
N ILE A 612 4.98 -0.61 9.25
CA ILE A 612 4.20 0.30 8.40
C ILE A 612 2.83 -0.33 8.11
N TYR A 613 2.81 -1.59 7.70
CA TYR A 613 1.59 -2.34 7.37
C TYR A 613 0.61 -2.45 8.54
N GLU A 614 1.11 -2.69 9.77
CA GLU A 614 0.25 -2.76 10.96
C GLU A 614 -0.38 -1.40 11.32
N GLN A 615 0.23 -0.29 10.90
CA GLN A 615 -0.28 1.05 11.17
C GLN A 615 -1.19 1.58 10.05
N PHE A 616 -0.79 1.32 8.81
CA PHE A 616 -1.42 1.85 7.60
C PHE A 616 -1.63 0.72 6.57
N PRO A 617 -2.42 -0.33 6.89
CA PRO A 617 -2.58 -1.50 6.04
C PRO A 617 -3.13 -1.15 4.65
N PHE A 618 -3.90 -0.07 4.56
CA PHE A 618 -4.46 0.44 3.31
C PHE A 618 -3.40 0.86 2.28
N LEU A 619 -2.19 1.26 2.70
CA LEU A 619 -1.11 1.66 1.78
C LEU A 619 -0.65 0.50 0.90
N SER A 620 -0.54 -0.71 1.46
CA SER A 620 -0.17 -1.90 0.67
C SER A 620 -1.19 -2.21 -0.43
N SER A 621 -2.47 -1.91 -0.17
CA SER A 621 -3.59 -2.12 -1.11
C SER A 621 -3.74 -0.99 -2.14
N SER A 622 -3.06 0.15 -1.95
CA SER A 622 -3.18 1.29 -2.86
C SER A 622 -2.29 1.17 -4.10
N ILE A 623 -1.26 0.31 -4.06
CA ILE A 623 -0.23 0.19 -5.10
C ILE A 623 -0.86 -0.06 -6.48
N ASP A 624 -1.81 -1.00 -6.57
CA ASP A 624 -2.46 -1.35 -7.83
C ASP A 624 -3.40 -0.23 -8.34
N LEU A 625 -3.92 0.61 -7.45
CA LEU A 625 -4.83 1.70 -7.78
C LEU A 625 -4.12 2.82 -8.57
N TYR A 626 -2.80 2.98 -8.42
CA TYR A 626 -2.05 3.94 -9.24
C TYR A 626 -2.02 3.57 -10.74
N ASN A 627 -2.14 2.29 -11.06
CA ASN A 627 -2.19 1.80 -12.44
C ASN A 627 -3.51 2.17 -13.12
N THR A 628 -4.63 2.04 -12.41
CA THR A 628 -5.97 2.39 -12.91
C THR A 628 -6.32 3.86 -12.70
N GLY A 629 -5.53 4.58 -11.90
CA GLY A 629 -5.81 5.97 -11.55
C GLY A 629 -5.73 6.95 -12.72
N ILE A 630 -6.70 7.86 -12.77
CA ILE A 630 -6.89 8.86 -13.82
C ILE A 630 -6.83 10.25 -13.20
N ARG A 631 -6.01 11.12 -13.78
CA ARG A 631 -6.18 12.57 -13.66
C ARG A 631 -5.79 13.22 -14.96
N LYS A 632 -6.75 13.92 -15.58
CA LYS A 632 -6.56 14.43 -16.93
C LYS A 632 -5.75 15.73 -16.88
N THR A 633 -4.47 15.62 -17.21
CA THR A 633 -3.54 16.76 -17.18
C THR A 633 -3.13 17.29 -18.56
N LYS A 634 -3.60 16.65 -19.63
CA LYS A 634 -3.30 17.00 -21.02
C LYS A 634 -4.42 16.57 -21.98
N VAL A 635 -4.55 17.28 -23.11
CA VAL A 635 -5.49 16.91 -24.20
C VAL A 635 -4.81 16.13 -25.34
N SER A 636 -3.51 16.33 -25.53
CA SER A 636 -2.64 15.60 -26.45
C SER A 636 -1.25 15.51 -25.82
N SER A 637 -0.27 14.89 -26.49
CA SER A 637 1.10 14.82 -25.96
C SER A 637 1.67 16.20 -25.62
N ASP A 638 1.35 17.22 -26.42
CA ASP A 638 2.10 18.50 -26.43
C ASP A 638 1.29 19.66 -25.82
N LYS A 639 0.03 19.41 -25.42
CA LYS A 639 -0.91 20.44 -24.94
C LYS A 639 -1.37 20.16 -23.51
N PRO A 640 -0.70 20.75 -22.50
CA PRO A 640 -1.11 20.62 -21.11
C PRO A 640 -2.44 21.34 -20.85
N ILE A 641 -3.20 20.81 -19.90
CA ILE A 641 -4.43 21.44 -19.39
C ILE A 641 -4.09 22.14 -18.08
N ASN A 642 -4.69 23.31 -17.86
CA ASN A 642 -4.82 23.85 -16.51
C ASN A 642 -5.84 23.00 -15.73
N THR A 643 -5.40 21.82 -15.29
CA THR A 643 -6.24 20.77 -14.68
C THR A 643 -7.07 21.31 -13.53
N LEU A 644 -6.47 22.16 -12.72
CA LEU A 644 -7.14 22.78 -11.59
C LEU A 644 -8.28 23.70 -12.03
N LEU A 645 -8.01 24.61 -12.96
CA LEU A 645 -9.05 25.51 -13.46
C LEU A 645 -10.18 24.70 -14.09
N PHE A 646 -9.85 23.66 -14.85
CA PHE A 646 -10.81 22.72 -15.40
C PHE A 646 -11.69 22.08 -14.31
N GLU A 647 -11.07 21.47 -13.29
CA GLU A 647 -11.77 20.83 -12.16
C GLU A 647 -12.61 21.85 -11.37
N LYS A 648 -12.09 23.08 -11.18
CA LYS A 648 -12.81 24.15 -10.49
C LYS A 648 -14.08 24.55 -11.25
N LEU A 649 -13.97 24.86 -12.54
CA LEU A 649 -15.11 25.27 -13.37
C LEU A 649 -16.16 24.15 -13.45
N LEU A 650 -15.71 22.91 -13.64
CA LEU A 650 -16.59 21.74 -13.64
C LEU A 650 -17.36 21.61 -12.32
N GLY A 651 -16.65 21.58 -11.20
CA GLY A 651 -17.26 21.38 -9.89
C GLY A 651 -18.13 22.55 -9.44
N GLU A 652 -17.83 23.78 -9.84
CA GLU A 652 -18.66 24.96 -9.59
C GLU A 652 -20.04 24.81 -10.27
N GLN A 653 -20.06 24.40 -11.53
CA GLN A 653 -21.34 24.20 -12.23
C GLN A 653 -22.11 22.99 -11.71
N ILE A 654 -21.43 21.90 -11.31
CA ILE A 654 -22.08 20.77 -10.64
C ILE A 654 -22.71 21.22 -9.32
N HIS A 655 -21.95 21.95 -8.50
CA HIS A 655 -22.43 22.49 -7.22
C HIS A 655 -23.66 23.38 -7.42
N ASN A 656 -23.58 24.35 -8.34
CA ASN A 656 -24.69 25.24 -8.67
C ASN A 656 -25.93 24.47 -9.17
N GLY A 657 -25.71 23.43 -9.97
CA GLY A 657 -26.78 22.55 -10.43
C GLY A 657 -27.48 21.85 -9.27
N ILE A 658 -26.71 21.33 -8.31
CA ILE A 658 -27.24 20.62 -7.15
C ILE A 658 -28.03 21.59 -6.24
N THR A 659 -27.44 22.74 -5.91
CA THR A 659 -28.06 23.73 -5.01
C THR A 659 -29.30 24.38 -5.62
N SER A 660 -29.32 24.55 -6.94
CA SER A 660 -30.45 25.13 -7.68
C SER A 660 -31.42 24.08 -8.24
N ASN A 661 -31.20 22.79 -7.94
CA ASN A 661 -31.99 21.66 -8.43
C ASN A 661 -32.21 21.66 -9.96
N LEU A 662 -31.16 21.93 -10.73
CA LEU A 662 -31.17 21.91 -12.19
C LEU A 662 -31.12 20.47 -12.73
N ASP A 663 -31.70 20.25 -13.91
CA ASP A 663 -31.56 18.97 -14.61
C ASP A 663 -30.13 18.82 -15.20
N ALA A 664 -29.73 17.57 -15.41
CA ALA A 664 -28.38 17.24 -15.88
C ALA A 664 -28.00 17.89 -17.23
N THR A 665 -28.98 18.10 -18.13
CA THR A 665 -28.74 18.71 -19.44
C THR A 665 -28.40 20.18 -19.28
N SER A 666 -29.17 20.89 -18.45
CA SER A 666 -28.90 22.29 -18.11
C SER A 666 -27.52 22.47 -17.48
N VAL A 667 -27.14 21.58 -16.57
CA VAL A 667 -25.80 21.59 -15.95
C VAL A 667 -24.70 21.36 -16.97
N LEU A 668 -24.86 20.38 -17.88
CA LEU A 668 -23.89 20.12 -18.94
C LEU A 668 -23.72 21.33 -19.88
N ILE A 669 -24.82 22.01 -20.24
CA ILE A 669 -24.77 23.23 -21.04
C ILE A 669 -23.98 24.32 -20.30
N ASN A 670 -24.24 24.51 -19.01
CA ASN A 670 -23.52 25.50 -18.20
C ASN A 670 -22.02 25.19 -18.11
N ILE A 671 -21.65 23.91 -17.95
CA ILE A 671 -20.25 23.46 -17.98
C ILE A 671 -19.63 23.80 -19.34
N ASN A 672 -20.26 23.42 -20.44
CA ASN A 672 -19.73 23.68 -21.78
C ASN A 672 -19.53 25.20 -22.01
N ASN A 673 -20.52 26.02 -21.65
CA ASN A 673 -20.42 27.48 -21.75
C ASN A 673 -19.27 28.04 -20.90
N SER A 674 -19.15 27.56 -19.65
CA SER A 674 -18.09 27.98 -18.74
C SER A 674 -16.69 27.61 -19.27
N LEU A 675 -16.53 26.39 -19.78
CA LEU A 675 -15.26 25.94 -20.37
C LEU A 675 -14.92 26.70 -21.67
N ILE A 676 -15.90 27.02 -22.51
CA ILE A 676 -15.70 27.83 -23.72
C ILE A 676 -15.25 29.25 -23.35
N GLN A 677 -15.93 29.89 -22.39
CA GLN A 677 -15.58 31.23 -21.91
C GLN A 677 -14.15 31.32 -21.35
N HIS A 678 -13.64 30.22 -20.79
CA HIS A 678 -12.30 30.15 -20.20
C HIS A 678 -11.29 29.39 -21.06
N SER A 679 -11.62 29.07 -22.32
CA SER A 679 -10.81 28.21 -23.21
C SER A 679 -9.35 28.67 -23.34
N SER A 680 -9.11 29.98 -23.43
CA SER A 680 -7.76 30.57 -23.51
C SER A 680 -6.91 30.36 -22.26
N ASN A 681 -7.53 30.13 -21.10
CA ASN A 681 -6.86 29.92 -19.82
C ASN A 681 -6.77 28.42 -19.45
N LEU A 682 -7.50 27.57 -20.15
CA LEU A 682 -7.53 26.12 -19.94
C LEU A 682 -6.45 25.38 -20.71
N ILE A 683 -6.07 25.88 -21.89
CA ILE A 683 -5.02 25.33 -22.74
C ILE A 683 -4.03 26.43 -23.07
N ARG A 684 -2.74 26.13 -22.96
CA ARG A 684 -1.70 27.03 -23.51
C ARG A 684 -1.74 26.95 -25.03
N THR A 685 -2.09 28.04 -25.67
CA THR A 685 -1.71 28.31 -27.06
C THR A 685 -0.25 28.77 -27.04
N GLU A 686 0.59 28.15 -27.88
CA GLU A 686 2.00 28.56 -28.05
C GLU A 686 2.15 30.02 -28.46
#